data_AF-A0A6V8E253-F1
#
_entry.id   AF-A0A6V8E253-F1
#
_cell.length_a   1.000
_cell.length_b   1.000
_cell.length_c   1.000
_cell.angle_alpha   90.00
_cell.angle_beta   90.00
_cell.angle_gamma   90.00
#
_symmetry.space_group_name_H-M   'P 1'
#
loop_
_entity.id
_entity.type
_entity.pdbx_description
1 polymer ?
#
loop_
_entity_poly.entity_id
_entity_poly.type
_entity_poly.pdbx_seq_one_letter_code
_entity_poly.pdbx_strand_id
1 'polypeptide(L)'
;MSGDNEQPATSLKDDLPQLRAHKDVWGQKDLLSNIISRYFIVTGELGGTKWPVWKVDEKPSEDVHDSLDRLNIHLENLGWMAKLQTGEPWFIQVIPYPERQFPSSKTTIGFWSFSLITATIAGMIWIEDARPSDGWFTESLFLDSLIGYTLPIFAAIIFASFLQKMHADKHGLRVGHLTPIPDPSISLFSIGLIPKSFLIWPFGILIIPSLPRMDARPWKDREMLGWSALIVPSTLIITGVLLWVTGLYLTPNLVHISSMQYVPEMPLIVNLLSPLFAEDVTVKLVWAHPLSKAGSMLCFFGWVSLLPIPTFPGGRLLIARTSMSEARNSTNQLFLFAIILAFAWMFNAFADFNIWLPVLGIMFPLLLLMGADRRIPVILNEPKGVDFESVKRMGILLFVIFLLALPSQTPYAMDEDWNDEVNYNFSDTISIIQTNESWNGSLEIDIVNKASITQNWQLELATLDGVVSSHWDFTWLCSDDNQDSTTDLGCGDEILPGMISTVNLNVSWKSSQYSPLIEEIYLITYIDEEPSVSVVKLTPDLPQYVNSSWYMNYDSDDVMRCIEVFSNTEQSYNISFPNSDTDFDFETRMYWIEGNQGLEAEFGQEATEICIKGQDPVILLRSYVLNVIQIGEQIFSPKLPKLPLRFVTPNNGTLIDSTEIRGWGSELESGDILSVSEQNCQMNPMISTPTKPTNQSEQWVWNTNYRTTSLIPAIQENDSILLILDDQDTISVCSENMYPKPDHLISIEHGPELIFERNNNFHRMWTSLWASAANGELSGSNMSEFVIHNPENITTRVNIVQTTSGDDSEEWIILESTNQLIQGENEFKFSPPNNQLSTLYVDFEDGEIYIYLGSYS
;
A
#
# COMPACT_ATOMS: atom_id res chain seq x y z
N MET A 1 -98.99 -19.38 35.80
CA MET A 1 -100.22 -19.33 36.64
C MET A 1 -100.05 -18.17 37.60
N SER A 2 -101.04 -17.28 37.72
CA SER A 2 -101.16 -16.19 38.73
C SER A 2 -99.98 -15.18 38.79
N GLY A 3 -100.20 -13.88 39.01
CA GLY A 3 -101.46 -13.13 39.11
C GLY A 3 -101.31 -11.94 40.07
N ASP A 4 -101.99 -10.84 39.74
CA ASP A 4 -102.24 -9.64 40.57
C ASP A 4 -100.99 -8.76 40.87
N ASN A 5 -100.94 -7.45 40.56
CA ASN A 5 -101.77 -6.27 40.95
C ASN A 5 -101.51 -5.85 42.41
N GLU A 6 -101.42 -4.57 42.83
CA GLU A 6 -101.47 -3.21 42.23
C GLU A 6 -100.78 -2.23 43.24
N GLN A 7 -100.59 -0.90 43.12
CA GLN A 7 -101.02 0.23 42.26
C GLN A 7 -99.88 1.34 42.28
N PRO A 8 -99.99 2.55 41.67
CA PRO A 8 -98.84 3.45 41.45
C PRO A 8 -98.57 4.49 42.55
N ALA A 9 -97.35 5.07 42.54
CA ALA A 9 -96.94 6.19 43.39
C ALA A 9 -96.49 7.44 42.57
N THR A 10 -97.18 8.54 42.84
CA THR A 10 -96.93 9.96 42.51
C THR A 10 -95.54 10.36 41.98
N SER A 11 -95.52 11.03 40.83
CA SER A 11 -94.35 11.80 40.35
C SER A 11 -94.22 13.14 41.08
N LEU A 12 -93.09 13.35 41.76
CA LEU A 12 -92.61 14.68 42.10
C LEU A 12 -91.71 15.18 40.95
N LYS A 13 -92.09 16.31 40.36
CA LYS A 13 -91.21 17.08 39.48
C LYS A 13 -90.42 18.06 40.35
N ASP A 14 -89.09 17.98 40.31
CA ASP A 14 -88.26 19.16 40.47
C ASP A 14 -87.97 19.72 39.08
N ASP A 15 -88.20 21.02 38.90
CA ASP A 15 -88.05 21.69 37.60
C ASP A 15 -86.58 21.94 37.26
N LEU A 16 -85.93 20.93 36.67
CA LEU A 16 -84.76 21.16 35.83
C LEU A 16 -85.16 22.15 34.72
N PRO A 17 -84.43 23.29 34.55
CA PRO A 17 -84.79 24.27 33.54
C PRO A 17 -84.70 23.64 32.14
N GLN A 18 -85.84 23.56 31.45
CA GLN A 18 -85.89 22.96 30.12
C GLN A 18 -84.88 23.63 29.18
N LEU A 19 -83.93 22.83 28.69
CA LEU A 19 -83.09 23.19 27.55
C LEU A 19 -84.02 23.60 26.40
N ARG A 20 -83.98 24.88 26.02
CA ARG A 20 -84.74 25.37 24.87
C ARG A 20 -84.22 24.66 23.63
N ALA A 21 -85.00 23.71 23.11
CA ALA A 21 -84.70 23.08 21.84
C ALA A 21 -84.56 24.17 20.77
N HIS A 22 -83.40 24.21 20.10
CA HIS A 22 -83.22 25.08 18.96
C HIS A 22 -84.21 24.69 17.86
N LYS A 23 -84.76 25.70 17.19
CA LYS A 23 -85.89 25.53 16.27
C LYS A 23 -85.51 24.80 14.97
N ASP A 24 -84.22 24.81 14.66
CA ASP A 24 -83.62 24.28 13.43
C ASP A 24 -82.51 23.28 13.80
N VAL A 25 -82.39 22.20 13.03
CA VAL A 25 -81.35 21.18 13.23
C VAL A 25 -80.02 21.73 12.70
N TRP A 26 -79.04 21.93 13.58
CA TRP A 26 -77.69 22.35 13.18
C TRP A 26 -77.01 21.28 12.32
N GLY A 27 -76.46 21.69 11.19
CA GLY A 27 -75.46 20.91 10.49
C GLY A 27 -74.14 20.86 11.27
N GLN A 28 -73.28 19.91 10.91
CA GLN A 28 -71.96 19.76 11.51
C GLN A 28 -71.11 21.06 11.42
N LYS A 29 -71.25 21.82 10.33
CA LYS A 29 -70.62 23.14 10.17
C LYS A 29 -71.16 24.17 11.17
N ASP A 30 -72.48 24.23 11.34
CA ASP A 30 -73.13 25.22 12.22
C ASP A 30 -72.79 24.97 13.69
N LEU A 31 -72.75 23.68 14.07
CA LEU A 31 -72.30 23.24 15.39
C LEU A 31 -70.84 23.63 15.66
N LEU A 32 -69.93 23.39 14.70
CA LEU A 32 -68.51 23.80 14.86
C LEU A 32 -68.36 25.33 14.89
N SER A 33 -69.07 26.06 14.03
CA SER A 33 -69.11 27.53 14.02
C SER A 33 -69.57 28.09 15.38
N ASN A 34 -70.60 27.49 15.97
CA ASN A 34 -71.15 27.88 17.28
C ASN A 34 -70.38 27.30 18.50
N ILE A 35 -69.34 26.53 18.26
CA ILE A 35 -68.29 26.21 19.25
C ILE A 35 -67.18 27.26 19.14
N ILE A 36 -66.71 27.58 17.94
CA ILE A 36 -65.67 28.59 17.69
C ILE A 36 -66.09 29.97 18.22
N SER A 37 -67.35 30.37 18.02
CA SER A 37 -67.91 31.64 18.54
C SER A 37 -67.82 31.81 20.06
N ARG A 38 -67.65 30.71 20.81
CA ARG A 38 -67.47 30.74 22.28
C ARG A 38 -66.08 31.21 22.66
N TYR A 39 -65.07 31.00 21.81
CA TYR A 39 -63.66 31.33 22.05
C TYR A 39 -63.18 32.51 21.20
N PHE A 40 -63.79 32.78 20.05
CA PHE A 40 -63.39 33.84 19.12
C PHE A 40 -64.59 34.64 18.58
N ILE A 41 -64.33 35.79 17.94
CA ILE A 41 -65.34 36.55 17.20
C ILE A 41 -65.33 36.06 15.74
N VAL A 42 -66.32 35.26 15.32
CA VAL A 42 -66.38 34.75 13.94
C VAL A 42 -66.82 35.88 12.99
N THR A 43 -65.93 36.28 12.07
CA THR A 43 -66.16 37.39 11.12
C THR A 43 -66.60 36.93 9.73
N GLY A 44 -66.44 35.64 9.39
CA GLY A 44 -66.98 35.03 8.17
C GLY A 44 -66.52 33.59 7.93
N GLU A 45 -67.16 32.88 6.99
CA GLU A 45 -66.66 31.60 6.48
C GLU A 45 -65.84 31.83 5.19
N LEU A 46 -64.68 31.16 5.07
CA LEU A 46 -63.87 31.19 3.84
C LEU A 46 -64.19 30.05 2.88
N GLY A 47 -64.74 28.93 3.37
CA GLY A 47 -65.04 27.74 2.58
C GLY A 47 -63.77 26.97 2.18
N GLY A 48 -63.27 26.10 3.06
CA GLY A 48 -62.11 25.27 2.74
C GLY A 48 -62.44 24.09 1.81
N THR A 49 -61.48 23.71 0.97
CA THR A 49 -61.64 22.71 -0.11
C THR A 49 -61.88 21.27 0.36
N LYS A 50 -61.65 20.96 1.64
CA LYS A 50 -61.89 19.63 2.23
C LYS A 50 -62.34 19.67 3.70
N TRP A 51 -61.93 20.71 4.44
CA TRP A 51 -62.26 20.94 5.84
C TRP A 51 -62.65 22.41 6.03
N PRO A 52 -63.63 22.74 6.89
CA PRO A 52 -64.13 24.11 7.04
C PRO A 52 -63.08 25.06 7.64
N VAL A 53 -63.12 26.31 7.18
CA VAL A 53 -62.22 27.39 7.57
C VAL A 53 -63.04 28.64 7.84
N TRP A 54 -62.84 29.24 9.01
CA TRP A 54 -63.49 30.47 9.44
C TRP A 54 -62.48 31.59 9.60
N LYS A 55 -62.88 32.81 9.23
CA LYS A 55 -62.24 34.04 9.68
C LYS A 55 -62.70 34.33 11.10
N VAL A 56 -61.73 34.59 11.97
CA VAL A 56 -61.95 34.83 13.40
C VAL A 56 -61.12 36.01 13.87
N ASP A 57 -61.65 36.76 14.82
CA ASP A 57 -61.00 37.91 15.44
C ASP A 57 -60.94 37.71 16.97
N GLU A 58 -60.06 38.47 17.61
CA GLU A 58 -59.70 38.30 19.02
C GLU A 58 -60.85 38.74 19.95
N LYS A 59 -60.97 38.11 21.12
CA LYS A 59 -61.92 38.59 22.14
C LYS A 59 -61.24 39.64 23.01
N PRO A 60 -61.94 40.73 23.39
CA PRO A 60 -61.34 41.78 24.20
C PRO A 60 -60.79 41.20 25.51
N SER A 61 -59.51 41.41 25.76
CA SER A 61 -58.73 40.86 26.89
C SER A 61 -58.44 39.34 26.89
N GLU A 62 -58.61 38.63 25.76
CA GLU A 62 -58.20 37.22 25.61
C GLU A 62 -57.18 37.03 24.48
N ASP A 63 -56.04 36.41 24.76
CA ASP A 63 -55.03 36.06 23.76
C ASP A 63 -55.53 34.96 22.80
N VAL A 64 -55.14 35.03 21.52
CA VAL A 64 -55.58 34.11 20.46
C VAL A 64 -55.01 32.71 20.60
N HIS A 65 -53.77 32.57 21.10
CA HIS A 65 -53.13 31.28 21.34
C HIS A 65 -53.75 30.58 22.56
N ASP A 66 -53.98 31.30 23.66
CA ASP A 66 -54.68 30.77 24.84
C ASP A 66 -56.15 30.42 24.53
N SER A 67 -56.79 31.17 23.63
CA SER A 67 -58.14 30.87 23.14
C SER A 67 -58.17 29.64 22.22
N LEU A 68 -57.11 29.40 21.45
CA LEU A 68 -56.96 28.21 20.61
C LEU A 68 -56.75 26.95 21.45
N ASP A 69 -55.93 27.00 22.50
CA ASP A 69 -55.70 25.86 23.38
C ASP A 69 -56.98 25.50 24.17
N ARG A 70 -57.74 26.50 24.65
CA ARG A 70 -59.05 26.30 25.27
C ARG A 70 -60.10 25.74 24.30
N LEU A 71 -60.09 26.18 23.02
CA LEU A 71 -60.92 25.61 21.96
C LEU A 71 -60.54 24.15 21.67
N ASN A 72 -59.25 23.82 21.61
CA ASN A 72 -58.78 22.46 21.34
C ASN A 72 -59.16 21.47 22.45
N ILE A 73 -59.08 21.87 23.73
CA ILE A 73 -59.58 21.06 24.86
C ILE A 73 -61.09 20.76 24.72
N HIS A 74 -61.88 21.70 24.18
CA HIS A 74 -63.30 21.47 23.91
C HIS A 74 -63.55 20.54 22.71
N LEU A 75 -62.77 20.71 21.63
CA LEU A 75 -62.93 19.94 20.39
C LEU A 75 -62.40 18.49 20.50
N GLU A 76 -61.38 18.22 21.31
CA GLU A 76 -60.80 16.88 21.49
C GLU A 76 -61.87 15.88 21.98
N ASN A 77 -62.72 16.31 22.92
CA ASN A 77 -63.87 15.55 23.43
C ASN A 77 -64.94 15.24 22.36
N LEU A 78 -64.90 15.90 21.21
CA LEU A 78 -65.82 15.74 20.08
C LEU A 78 -65.16 15.04 18.87
N GLY A 79 -63.88 14.66 18.97
CA GLY A 79 -63.12 14.06 17.86
C GLY A 79 -62.61 15.08 16.83
N TRP A 80 -62.44 16.34 17.20
CA TRP A 80 -61.95 17.42 16.33
C TRP A 80 -60.74 18.14 16.93
N MET A 81 -60.03 18.90 16.10
CA MET A 81 -58.98 19.82 16.53
C MET A 81 -58.92 21.04 15.61
N ALA A 82 -58.58 22.20 16.16
CA ALA A 82 -58.45 23.47 15.48
C ALA A 82 -56.98 23.80 15.21
N LYS A 83 -56.65 24.07 13.94
CA LYS A 83 -55.40 24.73 13.53
C LYS A 83 -55.65 26.22 13.31
N LEU A 84 -54.82 27.06 13.92
CA LEU A 84 -54.71 28.49 13.66
C LEU A 84 -53.72 28.76 12.50
N GLN A 85 -54.04 29.73 11.65
CA GLN A 85 -53.20 30.18 10.54
C GLN A 85 -53.20 31.71 10.49
N THR A 86 -52.07 32.30 10.07
CA THR A 86 -51.91 33.75 9.89
C THR A 86 -52.88 34.30 8.86
N GLY A 87 -53.57 35.39 9.19
CA GLY A 87 -54.50 36.09 8.29
C GLY A 87 -54.99 37.39 8.91
N GLU A 88 -55.53 38.27 8.08
CA GLU A 88 -56.22 39.50 8.52
C GLU A 88 -57.73 39.39 8.20
N PRO A 89 -58.60 39.24 9.24
CA PRO A 89 -58.29 38.72 10.57
C PRO A 89 -57.92 37.22 10.53
N TRP A 90 -57.53 36.64 11.66
CA TRP A 90 -57.00 35.27 11.81
C TRP A 90 -57.87 34.18 11.16
N PHE A 91 -57.27 33.05 10.78
CA PHE A 91 -57.99 31.90 10.22
C PHE A 91 -57.93 30.68 11.15
N ILE A 92 -59.08 30.08 11.44
CA ILE A 92 -59.18 28.77 12.11
C ILE A 92 -59.72 27.72 11.13
N GLN A 93 -58.95 26.64 10.97
CA GLN A 93 -59.33 25.45 10.23
C GLN A 93 -59.59 24.31 11.22
N VAL A 94 -60.79 23.72 11.19
CA VAL A 94 -61.12 22.55 12.02
C VAL A 94 -60.96 21.27 11.22
N ILE A 95 -60.17 20.34 11.74
CA ILE A 95 -59.80 19.05 11.13
C ILE A 95 -60.14 17.91 12.11
N PRO A 96 -60.44 16.69 11.64
CA PRO A 96 -60.76 15.58 12.52
C PRO A 96 -59.53 15.14 13.33
N TYR A 97 -59.75 14.71 14.56
CA TYR A 97 -58.71 14.09 15.38
C TYR A 97 -58.31 12.74 14.73
N PRO A 98 -57.01 12.43 14.60
CA PRO A 98 -56.57 11.29 13.81
C PRO A 98 -56.70 9.96 14.57
N GLU A 99 -57.76 9.21 14.24
CA GLU A 99 -58.00 7.86 14.74
C GLU A 99 -57.01 6.80 14.19
N ARG A 100 -56.87 5.68 14.94
CA ARG A 100 -56.24 4.41 14.50
C ARG A 100 -54.83 4.49 13.89
N GLN A 101 -54.09 5.59 14.09
CA GLN A 101 -52.73 5.77 13.54
C GLN A 101 -51.67 4.81 14.11
N PHE A 102 -51.92 4.16 15.25
CA PHE A 102 -50.93 3.31 15.91
C PHE A 102 -50.93 1.89 15.30
N PRO A 103 -49.75 1.33 14.95
CA PRO A 103 -49.67 -0.04 14.47
C PRO A 103 -50.12 -1.04 15.55
N SER A 104 -50.44 -2.27 15.15
CA SER A 104 -50.69 -3.32 16.12
C SER A 104 -49.42 -3.66 16.90
N SER A 105 -49.55 -4.00 18.19
CA SER A 105 -48.41 -4.44 19.01
C SER A 105 -47.68 -5.63 18.38
N LYS A 106 -48.40 -6.56 17.74
CA LYS A 106 -47.82 -7.68 17.00
C LYS A 106 -46.94 -7.22 15.83
N THR A 107 -47.36 -6.18 15.11
CA THR A 107 -46.58 -5.60 13.99
C THR A 107 -45.30 -4.95 14.51
N THR A 108 -45.38 -4.18 15.60
CA THR A 108 -44.20 -3.58 16.24
C THR A 108 -43.24 -4.66 16.75
N ILE A 109 -43.73 -5.65 17.50
CA ILE A 109 -42.92 -6.77 18.00
C ILE A 109 -42.25 -7.52 16.84
N GLY A 110 -42.97 -7.79 15.75
CA GLY A 110 -42.40 -8.43 14.55
C GLY A 110 -41.22 -7.66 13.97
N PHE A 111 -41.35 -6.34 13.76
CA PHE A 111 -40.24 -5.51 13.28
C PHE A 111 -39.04 -5.50 14.24
N TRP A 112 -39.28 -5.42 15.55
CA TRP A 112 -38.23 -5.51 16.56
C TRP A 112 -37.53 -6.88 16.55
N SER A 113 -38.27 -7.99 16.45
CA SER A 113 -37.70 -9.34 16.38
C SER A 113 -36.89 -9.58 15.10
N PHE A 114 -37.40 -9.18 13.92
CA PHE A 114 -36.65 -9.33 12.67
C PHE A 114 -35.40 -8.43 12.64
N SER A 115 -35.51 -7.18 13.13
CA SER A 115 -34.35 -6.28 13.22
C SER A 115 -33.28 -6.81 14.17
N LEU A 116 -33.66 -7.50 15.25
CA LEU A 116 -32.71 -8.09 16.19
C LEU A 116 -31.94 -9.25 15.54
N ILE A 117 -32.61 -10.07 14.71
CA ILE A 117 -31.96 -11.12 13.93
C ILE A 117 -30.98 -10.52 12.91
N THR A 118 -31.41 -9.56 12.09
CA THR A 118 -30.54 -8.95 11.07
C THR A 118 -29.40 -8.15 11.67
N ALA A 119 -29.60 -7.48 12.81
CA ALA A 119 -28.51 -6.83 13.57
C ALA A 119 -27.52 -7.84 14.19
N THR A 120 -27.98 -9.02 14.60
CA THR A 120 -27.06 -10.07 15.13
C THR A 120 -26.24 -10.67 14.01
N ILE A 121 -26.84 -10.94 12.84
CA ILE A 121 -26.11 -11.42 11.66
C ILE A 121 -25.08 -10.36 11.20
N ALA A 122 -25.49 -9.09 11.14
CA ALA A 122 -24.57 -7.98 10.86
C ALA A 122 -23.40 -7.95 11.85
N GLY A 123 -23.68 -7.97 13.15
CA GLY A 123 -22.65 -7.99 14.20
C GLY A 123 -21.72 -9.20 14.16
N MET A 124 -22.12 -10.33 13.54
CA MET A 124 -21.22 -11.45 13.27
C MET A 124 -20.25 -11.11 12.12
N ILE A 125 -20.76 -10.67 10.96
CA ILE A 125 -19.95 -10.26 9.79
C ILE A 125 -18.91 -9.17 10.14
N TRP A 126 -19.24 -8.32 11.11
CA TRP A 126 -18.36 -7.27 11.62
C TRP A 126 -17.15 -7.74 12.45
N ILE A 127 -17.19 -8.97 12.99
CA ILE A 127 -16.21 -9.47 13.97
C ILE A 127 -15.68 -10.87 13.64
N GLU A 128 -16.27 -11.59 12.67
CA GLU A 128 -15.91 -12.96 12.30
C GLU A 128 -14.41 -13.13 12.00
N ASP A 129 -13.86 -12.24 11.18
CA ASP A 129 -12.45 -12.25 10.77
C ASP A 129 -11.49 -11.52 11.72
N ALA A 130 -11.99 -10.85 12.75
CA ALA A 130 -11.25 -9.91 13.59
C ALA A 130 -11.66 -10.04 15.06
N ARG A 131 -11.45 -11.24 15.61
CA ARG A 131 -11.91 -11.67 16.94
C ARG A 131 -10.88 -12.60 17.60
N PRO A 132 -10.56 -12.40 18.90
CA PRO A 132 -9.67 -13.30 19.64
C PRO A 132 -10.14 -14.77 19.61
N SER A 133 -9.20 -15.72 19.73
CA SER A 133 -9.47 -17.17 19.79
C SER A 133 -10.57 -17.53 20.79
N ASP A 134 -10.50 -16.91 21.97
CA ASP A 134 -11.36 -17.18 23.12
C ASP A 134 -12.70 -16.39 23.04
N GLY A 135 -12.80 -15.49 22.05
CA GLY A 135 -13.89 -14.53 21.87
C GLY A 135 -13.75 -13.24 22.67
N TRP A 136 -14.77 -12.39 22.54
CA TRP A 136 -14.87 -11.10 23.24
C TRP A 136 -15.58 -11.23 24.60
N PHE A 137 -16.58 -12.12 24.69
CA PHE A 137 -17.29 -12.43 25.93
C PHE A 137 -17.43 -13.95 26.14
N THR A 138 -17.44 -14.71 25.04
CA THR A 138 -17.69 -16.15 24.99
C THR A 138 -17.03 -16.76 23.75
N GLU A 139 -16.75 -18.06 23.76
CA GLU A 139 -16.25 -18.79 22.59
C GLU A 139 -17.19 -18.72 21.35
N SER A 140 -18.47 -18.35 21.51
CA SER A 140 -19.46 -18.34 20.41
C SER A 140 -19.61 -16.97 19.74
N LEU A 141 -19.25 -16.89 18.45
CA LEU A 141 -19.42 -15.73 17.55
C LEU A 141 -20.85 -15.12 17.60
N PHE A 142 -21.88 -15.96 17.67
CA PHE A 142 -23.27 -15.51 17.76
C PHE A 142 -23.56 -14.78 19.09
N LEU A 143 -23.04 -15.28 20.20
CA LEU A 143 -23.24 -14.67 21.52
C LEU A 143 -22.41 -13.39 21.67
N ASP A 144 -21.18 -13.36 21.16
CA ASP A 144 -20.36 -12.14 21.14
C ASP A 144 -21.00 -11.02 20.32
N SER A 145 -21.55 -11.32 19.14
CA SER A 145 -22.35 -10.36 18.35
C SER A 145 -23.59 -9.90 19.12
N LEU A 146 -24.36 -10.83 19.70
CA LEU A 146 -25.59 -10.51 20.40
C LEU A 146 -25.35 -9.62 21.63
N ILE A 147 -24.33 -9.94 22.43
CA ILE A 147 -23.96 -9.25 23.68
C ILE A 147 -23.22 -7.94 23.39
N GLY A 148 -22.24 -7.96 22.49
CA GLY A 148 -21.33 -6.85 22.25
C GLY A 148 -21.83 -5.82 21.23
N TYR A 149 -22.64 -6.25 20.25
CA TYR A 149 -23.15 -5.37 19.18
C TYR A 149 -24.66 -5.13 19.32
N THR A 150 -25.48 -6.19 19.21
CA THR A 150 -26.94 -6.02 19.06
C THR A 150 -27.64 -5.52 20.32
N LEU A 151 -27.40 -6.11 21.50
CA LEU A 151 -28.08 -5.71 22.73
C LEU A 151 -27.80 -4.24 23.13
N PRO A 152 -26.56 -3.71 23.02
CA PRO A 152 -26.27 -2.29 23.22
C PRO A 152 -27.04 -1.35 22.28
N ILE A 153 -27.09 -1.65 20.97
CA ILE A 153 -27.87 -0.87 19.99
C ILE A 153 -29.35 -0.87 20.37
N PHE A 154 -29.91 -2.04 20.68
CA PHE A 154 -31.32 -2.17 21.01
C PHE A 154 -31.67 -1.50 22.34
N ALA A 155 -30.79 -1.56 23.34
CA ALA A 155 -30.95 -0.83 24.59
C ALA A 155 -30.97 0.70 24.38
N ALA A 156 -30.08 1.22 23.53
CA ALA A 156 -30.05 2.64 23.17
C ALA A 156 -31.34 3.09 22.46
N ILE A 157 -31.85 2.30 21.50
CA ILE A 157 -33.11 2.61 20.79
C ILE A 157 -34.32 2.53 21.74
N ILE A 158 -34.36 1.54 22.64
CA ILE A 158 -35.40 1.44 23.69
C ILE A 158 -35.37 2.69 24.58
N PHE A 159 -34.20 3.07 25.08
CA PHE A 159 -34.02 4.21 25.98
C PHE A 159 -34.42 5.54 25.30
N ALA A 160 -33.93 5.78 24.08
CA ALA A 160 -34.33 6.92 23.25
C ALA A 160 -35.84 6.98 23.03
N SER A 161 -36.48 5.83 22.74
CA SER A 161 -37.93 5.75 22.55
C SER A 161 -38.72 6.06 23.82
N PHE A 162 -38.26 5.64 25.00
CA PHE A 162 -38.93 5.94 26.25
C PHE A 162 -38.75 7.41 26.66
N LEU A 163 -37.57 7.99 26.47
CA LEU A 163 -37.32 9.42 26.73
C LEU A 163 -38.16 10.33 25.82
N GLN A 164 -38.21 10.04 24.52
CA GLN A 164 -39.04 10.74 23.55
C GLN A 164 -40.52 10.71 23.96
N LYS A 165 -41.03 9.52 24.32
CA LYS A 165 -42.41 9.33 24.72
C LYS A 165 -42.73 10.03 26.04
N MET A 166 -41.87 9.91 27.06
CA MET A 166 -42.01 10.60 28.35
C MET A 166 -42.09 12.11 28.18
N HIS A 167 -41.24 12.70 27.32
CA HIS A 167 -41.28 14.12 27.02
C HIS A 167 -42.59 14.53 26.32
N ALA A 168 -43.10 13.73 25.39
CA ALA A 168 -44.32 14.04 24.67
C ALA A 168 -45.58 13.85 25.55
N ASP A 169 -45.68 12.74 26.30
CA ASP A 169 -46.78 12.46 27.22
C ASP A 169 -46.87 13.53 28.33
N LYS A 170 -45.74 14.05 28.84
CA LYS A 170 -45.69 15.19 29.79
C LYS A 170 -46.41 16.45 29.27
N HIS A 171 -46.45 16.65 27.95
CA HIS A 171 -47.12 17.78 27.32
C HIS A 171 -48.50 17.43 26.74
N GLY A 172 -49.02 16.23 27.03
CA GLY A 172 -50.29 15.73 26.50
C GLY A 172 -50.26 15.39 25.01
N LEU A 173 -49.09 15.00 24.48
CA LEU A 173 -48.91 14.60 23.09
C LEU A 173 -48.56 13.11 23.01
N ARG A 174 -49.56 12.26 22.70
CA ARG A 174 -49.33 10.83 22.51
C ARG A 174 -48.49 10.59 21.24
N VAL A 175 -47.30 10.01 21.40
CA VAL A 175 -46.35 9.66 20.32
C VAL A 175 -46.15 8.13 20.25
N GLY A 176 -45.73 7.64 19.09
CA GLY A 176 -45.39 6.22 18.88
C GLY A 176 -44.03 5.85 19.48
N HIS A 177 -43.81 4.55 19.69
CA HIS A 177 -42.45 4.06 19.98
C HIS A 177 -41.59 4.08 18.70
N LEU A 178 -40.28 4.14 18.88
CA LEU A 178 -39.33 3.84 17.81
C LEU A 178 -39.52 2.38 17.39
N THR A 179 -39.36 2.11 16.09
CA THR A 179 -39.43 0.77 15.52
C THR A 179 -38.28 0.64 14.54
N PRO A 180 -37.20 -0.08 14.87
CA PRO A 180 -36.17 -0.39 13.89
C PRO A 180 -36.81 -1.21 12.77
N ILE A 181 -36.38 -0.95 11.53
CA ILE A 181 -36.77 -1.72 10.35
C ILE A 181 -35.56 -2.57 9.96
N PRO A 182 -35.72 -3.90 9.79
CA PRO A 182 -34.61 -4.78 9.44
C PRO A 182 -34.04 -4.38 8.08
N ASP A 183 -32.73 -4.48 7.92
CA ASP A 183 -32.12 -4.33 6.61
C ASP A 183 -32.34 -5.60 5.76
N PRO A 184 -32.96 -5.50 4.56
CA PRO A 184 -33.06 -6.62 3.65
C PRO A 184 -31.69 -7.09 3.12
N SER A 185 -30.66 -6.22 3.02
CA SER A 185 -29.39 -6.62 2.38
C SER A 185 -28.68 -7.75 3.15
N ILE A 186 -28.55 -7.60 4.47
CA ILE A 186 -28.03 -8.64 5.37
C ILE A 186 -28.87 -9.93 5.30
N SER A 187 -30.20 -9.84 5.12
CA SER A 187 -31.06 -11.01 4.99
C SER A 187 -30.94 -11.76 3.64
N LEU A 188 -30.49 -11.06 2.58
CA LEU A 188 -30.20 -11.65 1.27
C LEU A 188 -28.80 -12.27 1.25
N PHE A 189 -27.83 -11.63 1.90
CA PHE A 189 -26.50 -12.21 2.16
C PHE A 189 -26.61 -13.51 2.98
N SER A 190 -27.40 -13.52 4.06
CA SER A 190 -27.53 -14.70 4.93
C SER A 190 -28.22 -15.92 4.30
N ILE A 191 -28.71 -15.79 3.05
CA ILE A 191 -29.23 -16.89 2.23
C ILE A 191 -28.45 -17.08 0.92
N GLY A 192 -27.25 -16.50 0.81
CA GLY A 192 -26.32 -16.71 -0.29
C GLY A 192 -26.68 -16.03 -1.61
N LEU A 193 -27.56 -15.02 -1.62
CA LEU A 193 -27.97 -14.31 -2.84
C LEU A 193 -27.09 -13.09 -3.19
N ILE A 194 -26.26 -12.62 -2.26
CA ILE A 194 -25.39 -11.44 -2.40
C ILE A 194 -24.07 -11.72 -1.66
N PRO A 195 -22.88 -11.40 -2.21
CA PRO A 195 -21.58 -11.60 -1.54
C PRO A 195 -21.24 -10.47 -0.53
N LYS A 196 -20.25 -10.71 0.34
CA LYS A 196 -19.77 -9.77 1.39
C LYS A 196 -19.49 -8.37 0.84
N SER A 197 -18.76 -8.29 -0.28
CA SER A 197 -18.36 -7.03 -0.96
C SER A 197 -19.51 -6.16 -1.50
N PHE A 198 -20.75 -6.66 -1.55
CA PHE A 198 -21.91 -5.86 -1.96
C PHE A 198 -22.70 -5.29 -0.76
N LEU A 199 -22.26 -5.54 0.49
CA LEU A 199 -22.89 -5.05 1.71
C LEU A 199 -22.46 -3.61 2.05
N ILE A 200 -22.89 -2.63 1.26
CA ILE A 200 -22.66 -1.19 1.54
C ILE A 200 -23.21 -0.76 2.92
N TRP A 201 -24.20 -1.48 3.47
CA TRP A 201 -24.96 -1.10 4.66
C TRP A 201 -24.80 -2.14 5.79
N PRO A 202 -23.62 -2.24 6.43
CA PRO A 202 -23.26 -3.39 7.28
C PRO A 202 -23.95 -3.41 8.65
N PHE A 203 -25.03 -2.64 8.89
CA PHE A 203 -25.59 -2.44 10.24
C PHE A 203 -26.74 -3.38 10.64
N GLY A 204 -27.36 -4.07 9.67
CA GLY A 204 -28.52 -4.95 9.93
C GLY A 204 -29.85 -4.24 10.28
N ILE A 205 -29.85 -2.92 10.52
CA ILE A 205 -31.05 -2.08 10.63
C ILE A 205 -31.02 -1.05 9.50
N LEU A 206 -32.10 -0.91 8.74
CA LEU A 206 -32.17 0.05 7.63
C LEU A 206 -32.42 1.49 8.13
N ILE A 207 -33.48 1.67 8.93
CA ILE A 207 -33.89 2.96 9.51
C ILE A 207 -34.60 2.77 10.85
N ILE A 208 -34.63 3.82 11.67
CA ILE A 208 -35.26 3.83 13.01
C ILE A 208 -36.39 4.88 13.08
N PRO A 209 -37.51 4.71 12.35
CA PRO A 209 -38.66 5.62 12.42
C PRO A 209 -39.45 5.46 13.73
N SER A 210 -40.20 6.51 14.11
CA SER A 210 -41.35 6.34 15.01
C SER A 210 -42.54 5.80 14.22
N LEU A 211 -43.34 4.90 14.82
CA LEU A 211 -44.61 4.45 14.25
C LEU A 211 -45.77 4.73 15.22
N PRO A 212 -46.71 5.66 14.89
CA PRO A 212 -46.79 6.47 13.66
C PRO A 212 -45.65 7.49 13.50
N ARG A 213 -45.40 7.89 12.24
CA ARG A 213 -44.41 8.94 11.89
C ARG A 213 -44.74 10.26 12.57
N MET A 214 -43.72 10.94 13.10
CA MET A 214 -43.88 12.20 13.84
C MET A 214 -44.59 13.31 13.02
N ASP A 215 -44.37 13.36 11.71
CA ASP A 215 -44.98 14.38 10.83
C ASP A 215 -46.50 14.20 10.65
N ALA A 216 -47.00 12.98 10.87
CA ALA A 216 -48.42 12.65 10.79
C ALA A 216 -49.16 12.86 12.13
N ARG A 217 -48.48 13.33 13.18
CA ARG A 217 -49.08 13.69 14.46
C ARG A 217 -49.36 15.20 14.52
N PRO A 218 -50.46 15.63 15.16
CA PRO A 218 -50.68 17.04 15.45
C PRO A 218 -49.78 17.48 16.61
N TRP A 219 -48.98 18.52 16.38
CA TRP A 219 -48.13 19.18 17.37
C TRP A 219 -48.83 20.46 17.85
N LYS A 220 -48.78 20.75 19.15
CA LYS A 220 -49.42 21.96 19.72
C LYS A 220 -48.78 23.22 19.12
N ASP A 221 -47.47 23.36 19.28
CA ASP A 221 -46.69 24.47 18.76
C ASP A 221 -45.36 24.00 18.13
N ARG A 222 -44.57 24.97 17.65
CA ARG A 222 -43.24 24.75 17.07
C ARG A 222 -42.19 24.32 18.11
N GLU A 223 -42.36 24.69 19.37
CA GLU A 223 -41.35 24.43 20.40
C GLU A 223 -41.31 22.95 20.80
N MET A 224 -42.49 22.36 21.05
CA MET A 224 -42.59 20.94 21.39
C MET A 224 -42.13 20.03 20.25
N LEU A 225 -42.36 20.44 18.99
CA LEU A 225 -41.85 19.76 17.80
C LEU A 225 -40.30 19.76 17.79
N GLY A 226 -39.67 20.91 18.07
CA GLY A 226 -38.21 21.05 18.09
C GLY A 226 -37.55 20.19 19.16
N TRP A 227 -37.99 20.29 20.42
CA TRP A 227 -37.43 19.47 21.51
C TRP A 227 -37.68 17.97 21.30
N SER A 228 -38.89 17.58 20.86
CA SER A 228 -39.21 16.17 20.61
C SER A 228 -38.47 15.58 19.41
N ALA A 229 -38.03 16.41 18.46
CA ALA A 229 -37.15 15.99 17.38
C ALA A 229 -35.72 15.75 17.90
N LEU A 230 -35.18 16.66 18.72
CA LEU A 230 -33.77 16.65 19.13
C LEU A 230 -33.42 15.56 20.17
N ILE A 231 -34.39 15.07 20.95
CA ILE A 231 -34.16 14.02 21.96
C ILE A 231 -33.53 12.76 21.37
N VAL A 232 -34.15 12.16 20.33
CA VAL A 232 -33.72 10.85 19.81
C VAL A 232 -32.28 10.90 19.26
N PRO A 233 -31.92 11.82 18.34
CA PRO A 233 -30.54 11.89 17.84
C PRO A 233 -29.51 12.16 18.93
N SER A 234 -29.82 13.04 19.89
CA SER A 234 -28.93 13.34 21.01
C SER A 234 -28.68 12.11 21.88
N THR A 235 -29.72 11.31 22.17
CA THR A 235 -29.56 10.08 22.95
C THR A 235 -28.76 9.01 22.21
N LEU A 236 -28.98 8.84 20.90
CA LEU A 236 -28.21 7.88 20.10
C LEU A 236 -26.72 8.27 20.05
N ILE A 237 -26.40 9.55 19.83
CA ILE A 237 -25.02 10.04 19.79
C ILE A 237 -24.34 9.93 21.16
N ILE A 238 -24.97 10.37 22.25
CA ILE A 238 -24.36 10.34 23.59
C ILE A 238 -24.10 8.90 24.05
N THR A 239 -25.04 7.98 23.80
CA THR A 239 -24.82 6.55 24.09
C THR A 239 -23.82 5.91 23.13
N GLY A 240 -23.81 6.34 21.85
CA GLY A 240 -22.85 5.89 20.84
C GLY A 240 -21.41 6.21 21.23
N VAL A 241 -21.10 7.47 21.57
CA VAL A 241 -19.77 7.89 22.03
C VAL A 241 -19.34 7.12 23.30
N LEU A 242 -20.25 6.90 24.25
CA LEU A 242 -19.93 6.12 25.45
C LEU A 242 -19.57 4.67 25.13
N LEU A 243 -20.34 4.01 24.27
CA LEU A 243 -20.04 2.65 23.80
C LEU A 243 -18.74 2.59 23.01
N TRP A 244 -18.43 3.64 22.26
CA TRP A 244 -17.21 3.74 21.45
C TRP A 244 -15.95 3.87 22.33
N VAL A 245 -15.95 4.79 23.29
CA VAL A 245 -14.86 4.93 24.28
C VAL A 245 -14.69 3.65 25.10
N THR A 246 -15.80 3.04 25.54
CA THR A 246 -15.77 1.78 26.30
C THR A 246 -15.24 0.63 25.45
N GLY A 247 -15.56 0.60 24.15
CA GLY A 247 -15.10 -0.44 23.23
C GLY A 247 -13.58 -0.37 23.01
N LEU A 248 -13.01 0.79 22.66
CA LEU A 248 -11.55 0.89 22.49
C LEU A 248 -10.77 0.59 23.76
N TYR A 249 -11.27 0.98 24.93
CA TYR A 249 -10.64 0.62 26.21
C TYR A 249 -10.62 -0.89 26.47
N LEU A 250 -11.48 -1.66 25.79
CA LEU A 250 -11.54 -3.12 25.83
C LEU A 250 -10.91 -3.79 24.59
N THR A 251 -10.41 -3.03 23.60
CA THR A 251 -9.70 -3.58 22.45
C THR A 251 -8.24 -3.90 22.84
N PRO A 252 -7.76 -5.14 22.69
CA PRO A 252 -6.37 -5.50 22.94
C PRO A 252 -5.41 -4.91 21.91
N ASN A 253 -4.11 -4.96 22.20
CA ASN A 253 -3.05 -4.43 21.32
C ASN A 253 -2.79 -5.28 20.06
N LEU A 254 -3.31 -6.51 19.98
CA LEU A 254 -3.18 -7.39 18.82
C LEU A 254 -4.35 -8.37 18.77
N VAL A 255 -4.85 -8.67 17.56
CA VAL A 255 -5.75 -9.80 17.26
C VAL A 255 -5.36 -10.33 15.88
N HIS A 256 -5.18 -11.65 15.76
CA HIS A 256 -4.91 -12.27 14.46
C HIS A 256 -6.13 -12.12 13.53
N ILE A 257 -5.90 -11.62 12.31
CA ILE A 257 -6.93 -11.45 11.28
C ILE A 257 -6.84 -12.59 10.25
N SER A 258 -7.98 -12.99 9.68
CA SER A 258 -8.03 -14.07 8.68
C SER A 258 -8.51 -13.64 7.29
N SER A 259 -9.26 -12.52 7.18
CA SER A 259 -9.62 -11.92 5.88
C SER A 259 -10.17 -10.50 6.03
N MET A 260 -10.01 -9.71 4.96
CA MET A 260 -10.65 -8.42 4.67
C MET A 260 -11.94 -8.12 5.46
N GLN A 261 -11.83 -7.23 6.45
CA GLN A 261 -12.85 -6.90 7.45
C GLN A 261 -13.37 -5.46 7.35
N TYR A 262 -14.47 -5.14 8.06
CA TYR A 262 -15.01 -3.78 8.14
C TYR A 262 -14.37 -2.97 9.27
N VAL A 263 -13.77 -1.82 8.93
CA VAL A 263 -13.13 -0.90 9.86
C VAL A 263 -14.06 0.31 10.14
N PRO A 264 -14.34 0.65 11.41
CA PRO A 264 -15.19 1.78 11.77
C PRO A 264 -14.36 3.06 11.94
N GLU A 265 -14.66 4.10 11.16
CA GLU A 265 -13.93 5.36 11.29
C GLU A 265 -14.41 6.23 12.46
N MET A 266 -13.50 7.07 12.97
CA MET A 266 -13.72 7.88 14.17
C MET A 266 -14.57 9.13 13.87
N PRO A 267 -15.71 9.37 14.57
CA PRO A 267 -16.34 10.68 14.57
C PRO A 267 -15.49 11.69 15.36
N LEU A 268 -15.63 12.99 15.06
CA LEU A 268 -14.72 14.04 15.55
C LEU A 268 -14.49 14.03 17.07
N ILE A 269 -15.54 13.92 17.88
CA ILE A 269 -15.43 13.87 19.35
C ILE A 269 -14.65 12.66 19.86
N VAL A 270 -14.72 11.54 19.14
CA VAL A 270 -14.00 10.33 19.48
C VAL A 270 -12.52 10.48 19.15
N ASN A 271 -12.20 10.98 17.95
CA ASN A 271 -10.83 11.25 17.50
C ASN A 271 -10.12 12.25 18.44
N LEU A 272 -10.83 13.29 18.90
CA LEU A 272 -10.34 14.26 19.88
C LEU A 272 -10.17 13.71 21.32
N LEU A 273 -10.71 12.53 21.63
CA LEU A 273 -10.66 11.94 22.98
C LEU A 273 -9.79 10.68 23.04
N SER A 274 -9.60 9.93 21.95
CA SER A 274 -8.89 8.65 21.96
C SER A 274 -7.43 8.72 22.45
N PRO A 275 -6.62 9.77 22.18
CA PRO A 275 -5.27 9.89 22.74
C PRO A 275 -5.20 10.06 24.28
N LEU A 276 -6.35 10.16 24.96
CA LEU A 276 -6.43 10.25 26.42
C LEU A 276 -6.59 8.88 27.11
N PHE A 277 -6.85 7.80 26.36
CA PHE A 277 -7.14 6.48 26.93
C PHE A 277 -6.71 5.28 26.08
N ALA A 278 -6.20 5.48 24.87
CA ALA A 278 -5.66 4.40 24.03
C ALA A 278 -4.45 4.89 23.22
N GLU A 279 -3.37 4.12 23.29
CA GLU A 279 -2.26 4.13 22.35
C GLU A 279 -2.61 3.28 21.11
N ASP A 280 -1.95 3.56 19.98
CA ASP A 280 -2.06 2.86 18.68
C ASP A 280 -3.49 2.70 18.18
N VAL A 281 -4.26 3.79 18.32
CA VAL A 281 -5.70 3.85 18.05
C VAL A 281 -6.05 3.38 16.64
N THR A 282 -5.27 3.77 15.63
CA THR A 282 -5.46 3.40 14.22
C THR A 282 -5.44 1.88 14.06
N VAL A 283 -4.38 1.22 14.52
CA VAL A 283 -4.22 -0.24 14.51
C VAL A 283 -5.34 -0.92 15.32
N LYS A 284 -5.76 -0.35 16.45
CA LYS A 284 -6.90 -0.85 17.26
C LYS A 284 -8.28 -0.66 16.62
N LEU A 285 -8.43 0.09 15.52
CA LEU A 285 -9.73 0.18 14.82
C LEU A 285 -10.02 -1.09 14.01
N VAL A 286 -8.98 -1.69 13.45
CA VAL A 286 -9.01 -2.85 12.57
C VAL A 286 -9.78 -4.01 13.24
N TRP A 287 -9.35 -4.41 14.44
CA TRP A 287 -10.03 -5.39 15.30
C TRP A 287 -10.85 -4.75 16.44
N ALA A 288 -11.44 -3.57 16.21
CA ALA A 288 -12.17 -2.86 17.27
C ALA A 288 -13.25 -3.73 17.93
N HIS A 289 -13.25 -3.72 19.27
CA HIS A 289 -14.21 -4.42 20.12
C HIS A 289 -15.68 -4.16 19.67
N PRO A 290 -16.60 -5.16 19.72
CA PRO A 290 -17.97 -5.04 19.21
C PRO A 290 -18.74 -3.78 19.68
N LEU A 291 -18.48 -3.31 20.90
CA LEU A 291 -19.08 -2.08 21.45
C LEU A 291 -18.69 -0.81 20.67
N SER A 292 -17.48 -0.73 20.09
CA SER A 292 -17.09 0.38 19.20
C SER A 292 -17.85 0.35 17.90
N LYS A 293 -18.01 -0.84 17.31
CA LYS A 293 -18.77 -1.09 16.09
C LYS A 293 -20.28 -0.80 16.28
N ALA A 294 -20.81 -1.02 17.49
CA ALA A 294 -22.14 -0.55 17.90
C ALA A 294 -22.20 0.98 18.13
N GLY A 295 -21.19 1.54 18.78
CA GLY A 295 -21.10 2.97 19.08
C GLY A 295 -21.05 3.84 17.83
N SER A 296 -20.30 3.41 16.82
CA SER A 296 -20.15 4.11 15.54
C SER A 296 -21.48 4.15 14.79
N MET A 297 -22.21 3.03 14.73
CA MET A 297 -23.54 2.96 14.13
C MET A 297 -24.49 3.96 14.80
N LEU A 298 -24.54 4.00 16.13
CA LEU A 298 -25.43 4.90 16.87
C LEU A 298 -25.09 6.38 16.63
N CYS A 299 -23.80 6.72 16.57
CA CYS A 299 -23.33 8.05 16.19
C CYS A 299 -23.75 8.41 14.75
N PHE A 300 -23.51 7.52 13.77
CA PHE A 300 -23.83 7.74 12.36
C PHE A 300 -25.35 7.92 12.14
N PHE A 301 -26.19 7.04 12.68
CA PHE A 301 -27.65 7.15 12.59
C PHE A 301 -28.16 8.44 13.26
N GLY A 302 -27.60 8.78 14.42
CA GLY A 302 -27.90 10.04 15.09
C GLY A 302 -27.56 11.25 14.22
N TRP A 303 -26.35 11.31 13.68
CA TRP A 303 -25.87 12.43 12.87
C TRP A 303 -26.66 12.59 11.56
N VAL A 304 -26.85 11.51 10.79
CA VAL A 304 -27.66 11.51 9.56
C VAL A 304 -29.09 11.98 9.84
N SER A 305 -29.67 11.63 10.99
CA SER A 305 -31.01 12.09 11.37
C SER A 305 -31.10 13.58 11.76
N LEU A 306 -29.97 14.23 12.07
CA LEU A 306 -29.90 15.69 12.33
C LEU A 306 -29.77 16.52 11.05
N LEU A 307 -29.56 15.91 9.89
CA LEU A 307 -29.58 16.61 8.60
C LEU A 307 -30.95 17.28 8.34
N PRO A 308 -31.00 18.44 7.67
CA PRO A 308 -32.22 19.25 7.47
C PRO A 308 -33.22 18.67 6.44
N ILE A 309 -33.30 17.34 6.35
CA ILE A 309 -34.12 16.56 5.42
C ILE A 309 -35.59 16.53 5.87
N PRO A 310 -36.57 16.61 4.95
CA PRO A 310 -37.98 16.41 5.26
C PRO A 310 -38.25 15.08 5.99
N THR A 311 -39.15 15.10 6.98
CA THR A 311 -39.47 14.00 7.91
C THR A 311 -38.38 13.62 8.93
N PHE A 312 -37.11 13.90 8.66
CA PHE A 312 -36.03 13.67 9.62
C PHE A 312 -36.13 14.64 10.82
N PRO A 313 -35.57 14.26 11.99
CA PRO A 313 -35.44 15.16 13.13
C PRO A 313 -34.87 16.55 12.78
N GLY A 314 -33.80 16.63 11.99
CA GLY A 314 -33.21 17.89 11.57
C GLY A 314 -34.15 18.80 10.77
N GLY A 315 -34.91 18.25 9.81
CA GLY A 315 -35.91 19.03 9.07
C GLY A 315 -37.06 19.52 9.95
N ARG A 316 -37.49 18.74 10.94
CA ARG A 316 -38.48 19.19 11.93
C ARG A 316 -37.93 20.27 12.87
N LEU A 317 -36.65 20.21 13.21
CA LEU A 317 -35.95 21.22 14.01
C LEU A 317 -35.70 22.52 13.23
N LEU A 318 -35.47 22.45 11.92
CA LEU A 318 -35.46 23.62 11.03
C LEU A 318 -36.83 24.34 11.07
N ILE A 319 -37.92 23.60 10.85
CA ILE A 319 -39.30 24.13 10.88
C ILE A 319 -39.64 24.76 12.25
N ALA A 320 -39.17 24.17 13.35
CA ALA A 320 -39.32 24.74 14.68
C ALA A 320 -38.65 26.12 14.79
N ARG A 321 -37.40 26.25 14.31
CA ARG A 321 -36.58 27.47 14.40
C ARG A 321 -36.98 28.57 13.42
N THR A 322 -37.23 28.27 12.15
CA THR A 322 -37.45 29.29 11.09
C THR A 322 -38.91 29.50 10.69
N SER A 323 -39.84 28.69 11.20
CA SER A 323 -41.24 28.55 10.76
C SER A 323 -41.45 27.76 9.46
N MET A 324 -42.68 27.30 9.27
CA MET A 324 -43.06 26.37 8.21
C MET A 324 -43.11 27.03 6.83
N SER A 325 -43.50 28.30 6.74
CA SER A 325 -43.52 29.06 5.48
C SER A 325 -42.12 29.18 4.86
N GLU A 326 -41.13 29.47 5.71
CA GLU A 326 -39.73 29.70 5.33
C GLU A 326 -38.96 28.38 5.13
N ALA A 327 -39.08 27.43 6.05
CA ALA A 327 -38.46 26.10 5.92
C ALA A 327 -38.97 25.34 4.68
N ARG A 328 -40.24 25.55 4.30
CA ARG A 328 -40.89 24.94 3.13
C ARG A 328 -40.99 25.88 1.92
N ASN A 329 -40.13 26.90 1.85
CA ASN A 329 -39.99 27.72 0.66
C ASN A 329 -39.23 26.93 -0.43
N SER A 330 -39.69 26.94 -1.68
CA SER A 330 -39.07 26.17 -2.77
C SER A 330 -37.63 26.60 -3.05
N THR A 331 -37.34 27.91 -2.97
CA THR A 331 -35.97 28.45 -3.10
C THR A 331 -35.05 27.91 -2.01
N ASN A 332 -35.52 27.88 -0.76
CA ASN A 332 -34.72 27.38 0.36
C ASN A 332 -34.51 25.86 0.30
N GLN A 333 -35.49 25.11 -0.20
CA GLN A 333 -35.36 23.66 -0.41
C GLN A 333 -34.39 23.34 -1.56
N LEU A 334 -34.37 24.14 -2.63
CA LEU A 334 -33.37 24.04 -3.69
C LEU A 334 -31.96 24.42 -3.21
N PHE A 335 -31.85 25.42 -2.33
CA PHE A 335 -30.59 25.79 -1.68
C PHE A 335 -30.09 24.69 -0.72
N LEU A 336 -30.97 24.06 0.06
CA LEU A 336 -30.63 22.89 0.89
C LEU A 336 -30.19 21.69 0.03
N PHE A 337 -30.83 21.44 -1.11
CA PHE A 337 -30.40 20.43 -2.07
C PHE A 337 -28.99 20.72 -2.62
N ALA A 338 -28.70 21.98 -2.99
CA ALA A 338 -27.36 22.40 -3.44
C ALA A 338 -26.29 22.26 -2.34
N ILE A 339 -26.62 22.61 -1.08
CA ILE A 339 -25.76 22.38 0.08
C ILE A 339 -25.44 20.89 0.26
N ILE A 340 -26.46 20.03 0.14
CA ILE A 340 -26.29 18.57 0.31
C ILE A 340 -25.50 17.96 -0.85
N LEU A 341 -25.61 18.50 -2.07
CA LEU A 341 -24.75 18.13 -3.19
C LEU A 341 -23.29 18.52 -2.93
N ALA A 342 -23.03 19.70 -2.36
CA ALA A 342 -21.69 20.13 -1.98
C ALA A 342 -21.12 19.29 -0.83
N PHE A 343 -21.93 18.90 0.17
CA PHE A 343 -21.53 17.94 1.19
C PHE A 343 -21.25 16.56 0.58
N ALA A 344 -22.09 16.06 -0.33
CA ALA A 344 -21.86 14.77 -1.00
C ALA A 344 -20.53 14.77 -1.78
N TRP A 345 -20.17 15.88 -2.44
CA TRP A 345 -18.85 16.03 -3.06
C TRP A 345 -17.71 16.06 -2.03
N MET A 346 -17.85 16.84 -0.94
CA MET A 346 -16.85 16.91 0.13
C MET A 346 -16.61 15.55 0.83
N PHE A 347 -17.68 14.78 1.04
CA PHE A 347 -17.66 13.43 1.61
C PHE A 347 -17.32 12.32 0.57
N ASN A 348 -16.85 12.69 -0.62
CA ASN A 348 -16.50 11.79 -1.73
C ASN A 348 -17.59 10.74 -2.08
N ALA A 349 -18.87 11.10 -1.92
CA ALA A 349 -20.02 10.21 -2.08
C ALA A 349 -20.34 9.80 -3.53
N PHE A 350 -19.43 10.07 -4.48
CA PHE A 350 -19.64 9.89 -5.92
C PHE A 350 -18.46 9.23 -6.66
N ALA A 351 -17.32 8.98 -6.00
CA ALA A 351 -16.25 8.19 -6.59
C ALA A 351 -16.60 6.69 -6.52
N ASP A 352 -16.77 6.18 -5.30
CA ASP A 352 -16.75 4.74 -5.02
C ASP A 352 -18.10 4.23 -4.47
N PHE A 353 -18.21 2.91 -4.30
CA PHE A 353 -19.44 2.23 -3.88
C PHE A 353 -19.69 2.33 -2.36
N ASN A 354 -19.67 3.54 -1.82
CA ASN A 354 -19.57 3.81 -0.38
C ASN A 354 -20.92 4.10 0.32
N ILE A 355 -20.86 4.15 1.67
CA ILE A 355 -22.01 4.30 2.59
C ILE A 355 -22.92 5.51 2.30
N TRP A 356 -22.43 6.55 1.62
CA TRP A 356 -23.24 7.72 1.32
C TRP A 356 -24.25 7.50 0.19
N LEU A 357 -24.02 6.56 -0.73
CA LEU A 357 -24.94 6.24 -1.82
C LEU A 357 -26.37 5.88 -1.34
N PRO A 358 -26.58 4.91 -0.41
CA PRO A 358 -27.92 4.62 0.12
C PRO A 358 -28.52 5.80 0.92
N VAL A 359 -27.69 6.61 1.61
CA VAL A 359 -28.16 7.80 2.33
C VAL A 359 -28.70 8.85 1.36
N LEU A 360 -27.95 9.18 0.30
CA LEU A 360 -28.36 10.10 -0.76
C LEU A 360 -29.60 9.58 -1.51
N GLY A 361 -29.67 8.28 -1.76
CA GLY A 361 -30.84 7.59 -2.33
C GLY A 361 -32.13 7.75 -1.51
N ILE A 362 -32.03 7.96 -0.19
CA ILE A 362 -33.17 8.31 0.67
C ILE A 362 -33.39 9.82 0.74
N MET A 363 -32.32 10.63 0.85
CA MET A 363 -32.41 12.08 1.02
C MET A 363 -32.95 12.83 -0.19
N PHE A 364 -32.49 12.49 -1.41
CA PHE A 364 -32.90 13.22 -2.62
C PHE A 364 -34.41 13.07 -2.92
N PRO A 365 -35.04 11.87 -2.87
CA PRO A 365 -36.48 11.75 -3.03
C PRO A 365 -37.28 12.49 -1.94
N LEU A 366 -36.80 12.49 -0.69
CA LEU A 366 -37.46 13.22 0.40
C LEU A 366 -37.42 14.74 0.18
N LEU A 367 -36.30 15.30 -0.27
CA LEU A 367 -36.18 16.72 -0.64
C LEU A 367 -37.07 17.06 -1.84
N LEU A 368 -37.01 16.28 -2.92
CA LEU A 368 -37.74 16.59 -4.16
C LEU A 368 -39.27 16.42 -4.00
N LEU A 369 -39.73 15.38 -3.31
CA LEU A 369 -41.16 15.06 -3.19
C LEU A 369 -41.82 15.64 -1.94
N MET A 370 -41.07 15.80 -0.84
CA MET A 370 -41.59 16.21 0.46
C MET A 370 -40.93 17.50 0.99
N GLY A 371 -40.03 18.13 0.24
CA GLY A 371 -39.35 19.38 0.61
C GLY A 371 -40.27 20.58 0.67
N ALA A 372 -41.12 20.78 -0.33
CA ALA A 372 -42.04 21.92 -0.43
C ALA A 372 -43.44 21.68 0.18
N ASP A 373 -43.74 20.49 0.72
CA ASP A 373 -45.08 20.21 1.25
C ASP A 373 -45.32 20.91 2.61
N ARG A 374 -46.11 21.99 2.56
CA ARG A 374 -46.57 22.78 3.71
C ARG A 374 -47.63 22.08 4.58
N ARG A 375 -48.00 20.83 4.29
CA ARG A 375 -48.95 20.03 5.09
C ARG A 375 -48.31 19.22 6.22
N ILE A 376 -46.99 19.04 6.22
CA ILE A 376 -46.27 18.10 7.10
C ILE A 376 -44.98 18.71 7.68
N PRO A 377 -44.81 18.79 9.01
CA PRO A 377 -45.67 18.24 10.07
C PRO A 377 -46.96 19.06 10.28
N VAL A 378 -47.97 18.45 10.90
CA VAL A 378 -49.20 19.14 11.30
C VAL A 378 -48.95 19.89 12.61
N ILE A 379 -48.88 21.22 12.56
CA ILE A 379 -48.77 22.11 13.73
C ILE A 379 -50.11 22.83 13.91
N LEU A 380 -50.69 22.80 15.11
CA LEU A 380 -51.97 23.43 15.42
C LEU A 380 -51.83 24.94 15.64
N ASN A 381 -50.81 25.37 16.39
CA ASN A 381 -50.52 26.77 16.68
C ASN A 381 -49.24 27.22 15.97
N GLU A 382 -49.28 27.23 14.64
CA GLU A 382 -48.15 27.64 13.79
C GLU A 382 -47.69 29.10 14.01
N PRO A 383 -48.60 30.10 14.14
CA PRO A 383 -48.20 31.51 14.26
C PRO A 383 -47.50 31.85 15.57
N LYS A 384 -47.75 31.09 16.64
CA LYS A 384 -47.13 31.29 17.96
C LYS A 384 -45.61 31.34 17.82
N GLY A 385 -44.98 32.37 18.40
CA GLY A 385 -43.52 32.44 18.49
C GLY A 385 -42.98 31.30 19.36
N VAL A 386 -41.79 30.79 19.02
CA VAL A 386 -40.97 30.05 19.98
C VAL A 386 -40.15 31.07 20.74
N ASP A 387 -39.99 30.91 22.05
CA ASP A 387 -39.17 31.82 22.84
C ASP A 387 -37.71 31.86 22.34
N PHE A 388 -37.10 33.05 22.40
CA PHE A 388 -35.75 33.28 21.89
C PHE A 388 -34.70 32.47 22.66
N GLU A 389 -34.85 32.27 23.97
CA GLU A 389 -33.94 31.43 24.74
C GLU A 389 -34.10 29.96 24.35
N SER A 390 -35.33 29.47 24.14
CA SER A 390 -35.57 28.11 23.63
C SER A 390 -35.00 27.90 22.21
N VAL A 391 -35.20 28.85 21.27
CA VAL A 391 -34.59 28.79 19.93
C VAL A 391 -33.05 28.78 20.01
N LYS A 392 -32.46 29.58 20.92
CA LYS A 392 -31.02 29.62 21.16
C LYS A 392 -30.51 28.30 21.75
N ARG A 393 -31.16 27.76 22.78
CA ARG A 393 -30.81 26.48 23.43
C ARG A 393 -30.88 25.31 22.45
N MET A 394 -31.95 25.22 21.65
CA MET A 394 -32.06 24.25 20.55
C MET A 394 -30.94 24.40 19.53
N GLY A 395 -30.64 25.64 19.11
CA GLY A 395 -29.60 25.94 18.11
C GLY A 395 -28.19 25.57 18.58
N ILE A 396 -27.85 25.85 19.84
CA ILE A 396 -26.57 25.48 20.45
C ILE A 396 -26.46 23.96 20.59
N LEU A 397 -27.49 23.29 21.12
CA LEU A 397 -27.45 21.84 21.31
C LEU A 397 -27.37 21.08 19.98
N LEU A 398 -28.08 21.55 18.95
CA LEU A 398 -27.92 21.06 17.57
C LEU A 398 -26.48 21.26 17.08
N PHE A 399 -25.94 22.48 17.17
CA PHE A 399 -24.61 22.79 16.63
C PHE A 399 -23.51 21.96 17.30
N VAL A 400 -23.52 21.89 18.63
CA VAL A 400 -22.54 21.11 19.41
C VAL A 400 -22.63 19.63 19.04
N ILE A 401 -23.82 19.02 19.04
CA ILE A 401 -23.98 17.59 18.76
C ILE A 401 -23.67 17.25 17.29
N PHE A 402 -24.08 18.10 16.34
CA PHE A 402 -23.85 17.89 14.91
C PHE A 402 -22.38 18.09 14.50
N LEU A 403 -21.65 19.00 15.16
CA LEU A 403 -20.23 19.19 14.94
C LEU A 403 -19.41 18.08 15.62
N LEU A 404 -19.70 17.76 16.88
CA LEU A 404 -18.95 16.76 17.64
C LEU A 404 -19.17 15.33 17.11
N ALA A 405 -20.36 15.00 16.62
CA ALA A 405 -20.63 13.69 16.00
C ALA A 405 -20.40 13.68 14.47
N LEU A 406 -19.71 14.68 13.92
CA LEU A 406 -19.31 14.70 12.51
C LEU A 406 -18.50 13.43 12.19
N PRO A 407 -18.94 12.56 11.25
CA PRO A 407 -18.19 11.37 10.89
C PRO A 407 -17.02 11.69 9.95
N SER A 408 -16.12 10.73 9.76
CA SER A 408 -15.05 10.79 8.75
C SER A 408 -15.61 10.83 7.31
N GLN A 409 -14.74 11.13 6.33
CA GLN A 409 -15.09 11.20 4.91
C GLN A 409 -15.70 9.88 4.42
N THR A 410 -15.05 8.76 4.80
CA THR A 410 -15.50 7.38 4.69
C THR A 410 -15.82 6.87 6.11
N PRO A 411 -17.07 7.00 6.61
CA PRO A 411 -17.42 6.59 7.98
C PRO A 411 -17.17 5.10 8.28
N TYR A 412 -17.09 4.28 7.22
CA TYR A 412 -16.81 2.86 7.20
C TYR A 412 -16.09 2.52 5.90
N ALA A 413 -15.09 1.66 5.98
CA ALA A 413 -14.44 1.04 4.84
C ALA A 413 -14.35 -0.48 5.05
N MET A 414 -14.07 -1.21 3.98
CA MET A 414 -13.40 -2.51 4.12
C MET A 414 -11.90 -2.25 4.09
N ASP A 415 -11.14 -3.06 4.82
CA ASP A 415 -9.68 -2.98 4.87
C ASP A 415 -9.11 -3.60 3.60
N GLU A 416 -8.88 -2.80 2.55
CA GLU A 416 -8.33 -3.29 1.28
C GLU A 416 -6.84 -3.67 1.44
N ASP A 417 -6.09 -2.86 2.19
CA ASP A 417 -4.64 -2.98 2.45
C ASP A 417 -4.30 -4.04 3.54
N TRP A 418 -5.26 -4.90 3.92
CA TRP A 418 -5.18 -5.79 5.09
C TRP A 418 -4.04 -6.83 5.02
N ASN A 419 -3.59 -7.15 3.81
CA ASN A 419 -2.52 -8.09 3.45
C ASN A 419 -1.54 -7.41 2.49
N ASP A 420 -1.18 -6.15 2.76
CA ASP A 420 -0.13 -5.45 2.02
C ASP A 420 1.25 -6.10 2.23
N GLU A 421 2.13 -5.94 1.24
CA GLU A 421 3.53 -6.38 1.28
C GLU A 421 4.35 -5.57 2.31
N VAL A 422 5.42 -6.18 2.85
CA VAL A 422 6.38 -5.49 3.72
C VAL A 422 7.21 -4.50 2.91
N ASN A 423 7.30 -3.26 3.38
CA ASN A 423 7.99 -2.19 2.67
C ASN A 423 9.34 -1.87 3.34
N TYR A 424 10.44 -2.19 2.65
CA TYR A 424 11.80 -1.79 3.05
C TYR A 424 12.12 -0.36 2.58
N ASN A 425 12.73 0.47 3.43
CA ASN A 425 13.13 1.84 3.14
C ASN A 425 14.55 2.11 3.68
N PHE A 426 15.47 2.49 2.80
CA PHE A 426 16.90 2.66 3.09
C PHE A 426 17.56 3.61 2.06
N SER A 427 18.86 3.89 2.22
CA SER A 427 19.66 4.68 1.28
C SER A 427 20.44 3.81 0.30
N ASP A 428 20.39 4.12 -1.00
CA ASP A 428 21.22 3.52 -2.06
C ASP A 428 22.74 3.76 -1.87
N THR A 429 23.13 4.56 -0.87
CA THR A 429 24.53 4.95 -0.62
C THR A 429 24.87 4.94 0.86
N ILE A 430 26.08 4.45 1.20
CA ILE A 430 26.67 4.51 2.54
C ILE A 430 27.92 5.37 2.47
N SER A 431 27.90 6.52 3.16
CA SER A 431 29.09 7.35 3.35
C SER A 431 30.04 6.70 4.36
N ILE A 432 31.29 6.45 3.96
CA ILE A 432 32.34 5.87 4.82
C ILE A 432 33.23 7.00 5.35
N ILE A 433 33.33 7.12 6.68
CA ILE A 433 34.01 8.22 7.37
C ILE A 433 35.15 7.67 8.23
N GLN A 434 36.30 8.36 8.22
CA GLN A 434 37.45 7.97 9.04
C GLN A 434 37.18 8.24 10.53
N THR A 435 37.21 7.18 11.33
CA THR A 435 36.94 7.21 12.77
C THR A 435 37.93 6.32 13.51
N ASN A 436 38.71 6.92 14.43
CA ASN A 436 39.75 6.25 15.23
C ASN A 436 40.74 5.42 14.38
N GLU A 437 41.31 6.03 13.33
CA GLU A 437 42.27 5.42 12.38
C GLU A 437 41.70 4.28 11.50
N SER A 438 40.44 3.87 11.69
CA SER A 438 39.67 3.00 10.79
C SER A 438 38.73 3.80 9.88
N TRP A 439 38.23 3.19 8.81
CA TRP A 439 37.17 3.74 7.96
C TRP A 439 35.88 2.93 8.18
N ASN A 440 34.82 3.60 8.63
CA ASN A 440 33.55 2.95 9.00
C ASN A 440 32.36 3.71 8.42
N GLY A 441 31.26 2.99 8.14
CA GLY A 441 29.97 3.55 7.75
C GLY A 441 28.81 2.70 8.28
N SER A 442 27.59 3.22 8.19
CA SER A 442 26.39 2.54 8.67
C SER A 442 25.20 2.83 7.75
N LEU A 443 24.44 1.79 7.40
CA LEU A 443 23.14 1.90 6.74
C LEU A 443 22.03 1.58 7.73
N GLU A 444 21.09 2.51 7.88
CA GLU A 444 19.82 2.31 8.58
C GLU A 444 18.76 1.84 7.57
N ILE A 445 18.05 0.77 7.90
CA ILE A 445 17.00 0.15 7.08
C ILE A 445 15.71 0.11 7.91
N ASP A 446 14.71 0.87 7.50
CA ASP A 446 13.35 0.80 8.03
C ASP A 446 12.60 -0.35 7.36
N ILE A 447 12.13 -1.33 8.15
CA ILE A 447 11.16 -2.33 7.72
C ILE A 447 9.79 -1.87 8.21
N VAL A 448 8.88 -1.54 7.29
CA VAL A 448 7.54 -1.00 7.59
C VAL A 448 6.45 -2.02 7.25
N ASN A 449 5.73 -2.51 8.26
CA ASN A 449 4.54 -3.32 8.04
C ASN A 449 3.29 -2.42 7.96
N LYS A 450 2.75 -2.26 6.75
CA LYS A 450 1.50 -1.53 6.50
C LYS A 450 0.25 -2.39 6.71
N ALA A 451 0.40 -3.71 6.64
CA ALA A 451 -0.70 -4.66 6.67
C ALA A 451 -1.36 -4.73 8.06
N SER A 452 -2.58 -5.26 8.07
CA SER A 452 -3.35 -5.57 9.28
C SER A 452 -2.99 -6.93 9.89
N ILE A 453 -2.11 -7.71 9.23
CA ILE A 453 -1.58 -8.98 9.72
C ILE A 453 -0.11 -8.85 10.16
N THR A 454 0.34 -9.74 11.04
CA THR A 454 1.78 -9.95 11.25
C THR A 454 2.38 -10.45 9.95
N GLN A 455 3.48 -9.84 9.51
CA GLN A 455 4.24 -10.26 8.33
C GLN A 455 5.63 -10.73 8.75
N ASN A 456 6.27 -11.55 7.93
CA ASN A 456 7.67 -11.94 8.12
C ASN A 456 8.56 -11.11 7.21
N TRP A 457 9.76 -10.75 7.67
CA TRP A 457 10.73 -9.99 6.89
C TRP A 457 12.13 -10.62 6.98
N GLN A 458 12.93 -10.48 5.92
CA GLN A 458 14.30 -11.01 5.86
C GLN A 458 15.16 -10.11 4.97
N LEU A 459 16.41 -9.89 5.41
CA LEU A 459 17.42 -9.02 4.79
C LEU A 459 18.77 -9.74 4.80
N GLU A 460 19.40 -9.95 3.65
CA GLU A 460 20.71 -10.60 3.54
C GLU A 460 21.64 -9.85 2.56
N LEU A 461 22.95 -10.10 2.63
CA LEU A 461 23.90 -9.60 1.63
C LEU A 461 24.29 -10.72 0.67
N ALA A 462 24.29 -10.44 -0.64
CA ALA A 462 24.76 -11.40 -1.62
C ALA A 462 26.25 -11.72 -1.44
N THR A 463 26.59 -12.99 -1.50
CA THR A 463 27.97 -13.50 -1.40
C THR A 463 28.45 -14.07 -2.72
N LEU A 464 29.75 -13.96 -2.96
CA LEU A 464 30.48 -14.71 -3.99
C LEU A 464 31.58 -15.54 -3.29
N ASP A 465 31.72 -16.83 -3.60
CA ASP A 465 32.59 -17.76 -2.85
C ASP A 465 32.33 -17.77 -1.32
N GLY A 466 31.10 -17.48 -0.90
CA GLY A 466 30.74 -17.31 0.52
C GLY A 466 31.27 -16.03 1.18
N VAL A 467 31.70 -15.02 0.40
CA VAL A 467 32.23 -13.73 0.90
C VAL A 467 31.50 -12.55 0.24
N VAL A 468 31.09 -11.55 1.02
CA VAL A 468 30.44 -10.33 0.49
C VAL A 468 31.45 -9.37 -0.15
N SER A 469 32.60 -9.13 0.52
CA SER A 469 33.73 -8.40 -0.09
C SER A 469 35.07 -8.79 0.52
N SER A 470 36.09 -8.76 -0.35
CA SER A 470 37.51 -8.88 0.01
C SER A 470 38.04 -7.73 0.85
N HIS A 471 37.44 -6.52 0.77
CA HIS A 471 38.00 -5.30 1.38
C HIS A 471 37.22 -4.78 2.60
N TRP A 472 35.96 -5.18 2.74
CA TRP A 472 35.05 -4.71 3.79
C TRP A 472 34.63 -5.85 4.72
N ASP A 473 34.52 -5.57 6.02
CA ASP A 473 33.83 -6.40 7.01
C ASP A 473 32.45 -5.80 7.31
N PHE A 474 31.44 -6.67 7.31
CA PHE A 474 30.03 -6.32 7.51
C PHE A 474 29.56 -6.88 8.85
N THR A 475 28.83 -6.08 9.61
CA THR A 475 28.25 -6.49 10.90
C THR A 475 26.83 -5.98 11.02
N TRP A 476 25.89 -6.93 11.08
CA TRP A 476 24.47 -6.64 11.27
C TRP A 476 24.15 -6.35 12.75
N LEU A 477 23.33 -5.33 12.97
CA LEU A 477 22.63 -5.08 14.24
C LEU A 477 21.13 -5.26 13.97
N CYS A 478 20.64 -6.48 14.21
CA CYS A 478 19.25 -6.87 13.98
C CYS A 478 18.40 -6.54 15.22
N SER A 479 17.59 -5.47 15.14
CA SER A 479 16.66 -5.00 16.18
C SER A 479 17.29 -4.55 17.53
N ASP A 480 16.55 -3.74 18.27
CA ASP A 480 16.80 -3.41 19.69
C ASP A 480 16.13 -4.43 20.66
N ASP A 481 15.28 -5.31 20.14
CA ASP A 481 14.58 -6.33 20.93
C ASP A 481 15.48 -7.50 21.36
N ASN A 482 15.12 -8.13 22.48
CA ASN A 482 15.95 -9.18 23.11
C ASN A 482 15.76 -10.57 22.46
N GLN A 483 15.55 -10.62 21.14
CA GLN A 483 15.44 -11.85 20.34
C GLN A 483 16.60 -11.92 19.35
N ASP A 484 17.22 -13.10 19.21
CA ASP A 484 18.25 -13.34 18.19
C ASP A 484 17.60 -13.38 16.80
N SER A 485 17.39 -12.20 16.18
CA SER A 485 16.83 -12.00 14.84
C SER A 485 17.90 -12.06 13.72
N THR A 486 19.04 -12.70 14.00
CA THR A 486 20.17 -12.88 13.06
C THR A 486 20.01 -14.16 12.26
N THR A 487 20.11 -14.08 10.92
CA THR A 487 20.32 -15.26 10.04
C THR A 487 21.82 -15.49 9.82
N ASP A 488 22.20 -16.58 9.14
CA ASP A 488 23.62 -16.90 8.87
C ASP A 488 24.36 -15.82 8.04
N LEU A 489 23.63 -14.97 7.29
CA LEU A 489 24.17 -13.89 6.43
C LEU A 489 23.47 -12.52 6.62
N GLY A 490 22.54 -12.41 7.59
CA GLY A 490 21.49 -11.40 7.55
C GLY A 490 20.71 -11.18 8.84
N CYS A 491 19.54 -10.57 8.68
CA CYS A 491 18.53 -10.36 9.72
C CYS A 491 17.15 -10.85 9.25
N GLY A 492 16.31 -11.31 10.17
CA GLY A 492 14.90 -11.57 9.92
C GLY A 492 14.11 -11.85 11.20
N ASP A 493 12.85 -11.40 11.25
CA ASP A 493 11.93 -11.58 12.39
C ASP A 493 10.46 -11.46 11.92
N GLU A 494 9.51 -11.63 12.84
CA GLU A 494 8.10 -11.29 12.62
C GLU A 494 7.86 -9.79 12.94
N ILE A 495 7.15 -9.06 12.09
CA ILE A 495 6.79 -7.65 12.31
C ILE A 495 5.28 -7.46 12.46
N LEU A 496 4.87 -6.83 13.57
CA LEU A 496 3.46 -6.64 13.94
C LEU A 496 2.74 -5.58 13.07
N PRO A 497 1.41 -5.64 12.94
CA PRO A 497 0.61 -4.68 12.17
C PRO A 497 0.88 -3.22 12.53
N GLY A 498 1.17 -2.39 11.53
CA GLY A 498 1.40 -0.95 11.70
C GLY A 498 2.68 -0.57 12.44
N MET A 499 3.58 -1.51 12.72
CA MET A 499 4.87 -1.26 13.36
C MET A 499 5.99 -1.02 12.33
N ILE A 500 7.08 -0.43 12.82
CA ILE A 500 8.34 -0.26 12.09
C ILE A 500 9.44 -0.93 12.91
N SER A 501 10.24 -1.77 12.26
CA SER A 501 11.49 -2.31 12.80
C SER A 501 12.66 -1.60 12.11
N THR A 502 13.75 -1.33 12.83
CA THR A 502 14.95 -0.73 12.26
C THR A 502 16.14 -1.67 12.40
N VAL A 503 16.91 -1.82 11.32
CA VAL A 503 18.11 -2.66 11.24
C VAL A 503 19.28 -1.82 10.79
N ASN A 504 20.40 -1.93 11.51
CA ASN A 504 21.62 -1.20 11.19
C ASN A 504 22.71 -2.13 10.66
N LEU A 505 23.09 -1.95 9.39
CA LEU A 505 24.25 -2.61 8.79
C LEU A 505 25.49 -1.72 8.98
N ASN A 506 26.39 -2.13 9.87
CA ASN A 506 27.68 -1.47 10.05
C ASN A 506 28.74 -2.07 9.12
N VAL A 507 29.47 -1.21 8.44
CA VAL A 507 30.49 -1.55 7.44
C VAL A 507 31.85 -0.99 7.89
N SER A 508 32.91 -1.78 7.83
CA SER A 508 34.26 -1.40 8.27
C SER A 508 35.34 -1.87 7.30
N TRP A 509 36.38 -1.07 7.13
CA TRP A 509 37.44 -1.29 6.13
C TRP A 509 38.58 -2.16 6.67
N LYS A 510 38.99 -3.19 5.92
CA LYS A 510 39.98 -4.20 6.36
C LYS A 510 41.43 -3.71 6.37
N SER A 511 41.78 -2.68 5.59
CA SER A 511 43.18 -2.25 5.40
C SER A 511 43.53 -1.03 6.25
N SER A 512 44.64 -1.12 6.98
CA SER A 512 45.27 0.04 7.65
C SER A 512 46.35 0.73 6.80
N GLN A 513 46.65 0.22 5.60
CA GLN A 513 47.69 0.75 4.71
C GLN A 513 47.11 1.55 3.52
N TYR A 514 45.89 1.19 3.08
CA TYR A 514 45.27 1.75 1.88
C TYR A 514 43.97 2.47 2.23
N SER A 515 43.67 3.52 1.48
CA SER A 515 42.41 4.28 1.56
C SER A 515 41.24 3.49 0.93
N PRO A 516 40.00 3.66 1.43
CA PRO A 516 38.83 2.94 0.93
C PRO A 516 38.50 3.23 -0.54
N LEU A 517 38.01 2.19 -1.23
CA LEU A 517 37.57 2.21 -2.62
C LEU A 517 36.04 2.37 -2.72
N ILE A 518 35.50 2.75 -3.88
CA ILE A 518 34.07 2.51 -4.15
C ILE A 518 33.86 1.02 -4.33
N GLU A 519 32.85 0.44 -3.68
CA GLU A 519 32.39 -0.91 -3.95
C GLU A 519 30.86 -0.96 -3.94
N GLU A 520 30.27 -1.73 -4.85
CA GLU A 520 28.83 -1.98 -4.89
C GLU A 520 28.54 -3.28 -4.13
N ILE A 521 27.64 -3.23 -3.17
CA ILE A 521 27.11 -4.41 -2.48
C ILE A 521 25.65 -4.62 -2.85
N TYR A 522 25.19 -5.87 -2.75
CA TYR A 522 23.83 -6.25 -3.12
C TYR A 522 23.05 -6.67 -1.88
N LEU A 523 22.06 -5.87 -1.53
CA LEU A 523 21.10 -6.15 -0.47
C LEU A 523 19.97 -6.99 -1.06
N ILE A 524 19.76 -8.19 -0.50
CA ILE A 524 18.66 -9.09 -0.83
C ILE A 524 17.56 -8.83 0.18
N THR A 525 16.34 -8.55 -0.28
CA THR A 525 15.15 -8.35 0.58
C THR A 525 14.03 -9.27 0.09
N TYR A 526 13.32 -9.92 1.02
CA TYR A 526 12.27 -10.87 0.68
C TYR A 526 10.88 -10.23 0.72
N ILE A 527 10.10 -10.44 -0.35
CA ILE A 527 8.71 -9.96 -0.52
C ILE A 527 7.89 -11.17 -0.97
N ASP A 528 6.86 -11.56 -0.23
CA ASP A 528 6.04 -12.77 -0.48
C ASP A 528 6.87 -14.05 -0.76
N GLU A 529 7.95 -14.25 0.01
CA GLU A 529 8.98 -15.30 -0.14
C GLU A 529 9.86 -15.20 -1.41
N GLU A 530 9.60 -14.27 -2.34
CA GLU A 530 10.44 -14.01 -3.52
C GLU A 530 11.61 -13.04 -3.17
N PRO A 531 12.86 -13.34 -3.57
CA PRO A 531 14.00 -12.47 -3.30
C PRO A 531 14.10 -11.32 -4.32
N SER A 532 14.06 -10.08 -3.85
CA SER A 532 14.37 -8.89 -4.63
C SER A 532 15.76 -8.34 -4.28
N VAL A 533 16.42 -7.66 -5.21
CA VAL A 533 17.82 -7.21 -5.04
C VAL A 533 17.95 -5.70 -5.27
N SER A 534 18.59 -5.03 -4.33
CA SER A 534 18.90 -3.61 -4.36
C SER A 534 20.41 -3.37 -4.31
N VAL A 535 20.88 -2.36 -5.04
CA VAL A 535 22.31 -2.02 -5.13
C VAL A 535 22.62 -0.89 -4.15
N VAL A 536 23.51 -1.14 -3.19
CA VAL A 536 23.98 -0.14 -2.24
C VAL A 536 25.44 0.17 -2.54
N LYS A 537 25.79 1.46 -2.69
CA LYS A 537 27.16 1.88 -3.02
C LYS A 537 27.89 2.38 -1.78
N LEU A 538 29.05 1.79 -1.49
CA LEU A 538 29.97 2.26 -0.47
C LEU A 538 30.76 3.44 -1.04
N THR A 539 30.55 4.65 -0.51
CA THR A 539 31.19 5.88 -0.99
C THR A 539 32.07 6.49 0.10
N PRO A 540 33.40 6.58 -0.09
CA PRO A 540 34.27 7.17 0.92
C PRO A 540 34.15 8.70 0.96
N ASP A 541 34.13 9.28 2.17
CA ASP A 541 34.17 10.73 2.39
C ASP A 541 35.60 11.27 2.16
N LEU A 542 36.00 11.25 0.89
CA LEU A 542 37.31 11.68 0.40
C LEU A 542 37.13 12.75 -0.70
N PRO A 543 38.12 13.65 -0.87
CA PRO A 543 38.06 14.68 -1.92
C PRO A 543 38.25 14.09 -3.33
N GLN A 544 39.03 13.01 -3.45
CA GLN A 544 39.20 12.16 -4.63
C GLN A 544 39.30 10.69 -4.20
N TYR A 545 38.71 9.80 -4.99
CA TYR A 545 38.69 8.36 -4.75
C TYR A 545 38.40 7.59 -6.05
N VAL A 546 38.63 6.26 -6.06
CA VAL A 546 38.60 5.42 -7.27
C VAL A 546 37.69 4.21 -7.10
N ASN A 547 37.27 3.61 -8.23
CA ASN A 547 36.50 2.36 -8.24
C ASN A 547 37.32 1.17 -7.67
N SER A 548 36.62 0.13 -7.21
CA SER A 548 37.15 -1.13 -6.66
C SER A 548 38.20 -1.84 -7.52
N SER A 549 38.18 -1.63 -8.84
CA SER A 549 38.83 -2.51 -9.83
C SER A 549 39.34 -1.74 -11.04
N TRP A 550 40.49 -2.16 -11.58
CA TRP A 550 40.96 -1.74 -12.91
C TRP A 550 40.20 -2.50 -14.02
N TYR A 551 40.08 -1.89 -15.20
CA TYR A 551 39.66 -2.56 -16.44
C TYR A 551 40.71 -2.39 -17.55
N MET A 552 40.62 -3.26 -18.57
CA MET A 552 41.36 -3.10 -19.83
C MET A 552 40.42 -2.44 -20.85
N ASN A 553 40.86 -1.35 -21.47
CA ASN A 553 40.16 -0.67 -22.55
C ASN A 553 40.82 -1.04 -23.90
N TYR A 554 39.97 -1.36 -24.88
CA TYR A 554 40.34 -1.78 -26.24
C TYR A 554 39.59 -0.96 -27.33
N ASP A 555 38.85 0.08 -26.96
CA ASP A 555 38.10 0.93 -27.90
C ASP A 555 39.02 1.93 -28.66
N SER A 556 40.28 2.05 -28.22
CA SER A 556 41.35 2.84 -28.84
C SER A 556 42.29 1.99 -29.69
N ASP A 557 42.98 2.62 -30.65
CA ASP A 557 44.05 2.00 -31.49
C ASP A 557 45.20 1.37 -30.67
N ASP A 558 45.26 1.63 -29.36
CA ASP A 558 46.22 1.09 -28.40
C ASP A 558 45.49 0.49 -27.20
N VAL A 559 46.02 -0.59 -26.62
CA VAL A 559 45.49 -1.17 -25.37
C VAL A 559 45.82 -0.28 -24.18
N MET A 560 44.84 -0.01 -23.32
CA MET A 560 45.01 0.78 -22.10
C MET A 560 44.49 0.05 -20.85
N ARG A 561 45.11 0.30 -19.70
CA ARG A 561 44.62 -0.12 -18.38
C ARG A 561 44.02 1.10 -17.69
N CYS A 562 42.72 1.09 -17.46
CA CYS A 562 41.97 2.26 -17.01
C CYS A 562 41.26 2.03 -15.67
N ILE A 563 41.01 3.11 -14.94
CA ILE A 563 40.21 3.12 -13.71
C ILE A 563 39.40 4.41 -13.61
N GLU A 564 38.14 4.30 -13.18
CA GLU A 564 37.28 5.45 -12.93
C GLU A 564 37.69 6.21 -11.66
N VAL A 565 37.61 7.55 -11.73
CA VAL A 565 37.94 8.48 -10.64
C VAL A 565 36.76 9.39 -10.36
N PHE A 566 36.54 9.64 -9.08
CA PHE A 566 35.44 10.45 -8.57
C PHE A 566 36.04 11.56 -7.71
N SER A 567 35.76 12.82 -8.06
CA SER A 567 36.21 14.01 -7.32
C SER A 567 35.02 14.75 -6.73
N ASN A 568 35.03 14.92 -5.41
CA ASN A 568 34.07 15.75 -4.68
C ASN A 568 34.50 17.23 -4.62
N THR A 569 35.60 17.61 -5.28
CA THR A 569 36.16 18.97 -5.19
C THR A 569 36.58 19.55 -6.55
N GLU A 570 36.54 20.89 -6.67
CA GLU A 570 36.94 21.64 -7.87
C GLU A 570 38.46 21.90 -7.96
N GLN A 571 39.28 21.15 -7.22
CA GLN A 571 40.74 21.32 -7.19
C GLN A 571 41.42 20.33 -8.13
N SER A 572 42.50 20.75 -8.79
CA SER A 572 43.39 19.82 -9.49
C SER A 572 44.12 18.93 -8.47
N TYR A 573 44.45 17.71 -8.90
CA TYR A 573 45.05 16.71 -8.04
C TYR A 573 46.20 16.00 -8.75
N ASN A 574 47.27 15.76 -7.99
CA ASN A 574 48.43 15.04 -8.49
C ASN A 574 48.18 13.53 -8.39
N ILE A 575 48.55 12.82 -9.44
CA ILE A 575 48.49 11.36 -9.51
C ILE A 575 49.92 10.84 -9.66
N SER A 576 50.28 9.85 -8.85
CA SER A 576 51.56 9.17 -8.92
C SER A 576 51.41 7.67 -8.61
N PHE A 577 52.39 6.89 -9.04
CA PHE A 577 52.47 5.45 -8.74
C PHE A 577 53.66 5.21 -7.80
N PRO A 578 53.46 5.08 -6.48
CA PRO A 578 54.55 5.09 -5.49
C PRO A 578 55.49 3.88 -5.62
N ASN A 579 55.04 2.80 -6.26
CA ASN A 579 55.87 1.65 -6.60
C ASN A 579 56.88 1.95 -7.75
N SER A 580 56.79 3.11 -8.42
CA SER A 580 57.65 3.45 -9.57
C SER A 580 59.03 4.04 -9.20
N ASP A 581 59.26 4.35 -7.92
CA ASP A 581 60.56 4.77 -7.37
C ASP A 581 61.66 3.69 -7.49
N THR A 582 61.25 2.43 -7.70
CA THR A 582 62.14 1.27 -7.87
C THR A 582 62.04 0.64 -9.27
N ASP A 583 61.40 1.32 -10.21
CA ASP A 583 61.07 0.82 -11.55
C ASP A 583 61.89 1.50 -12.66
N PHE A 584 61.67 1.10 -13.92
CA PHE A 584 62.43 1.53 -15.09
C PHE A 584 62.63 3.05 -15.20
N ASP A 585 63.86 3.46 -15.54
CA ASP A 585 64.22 4.83 -15.87
C ASP A 585 63.34 5.38 -17.01
N PHE A 586 63.15 6.70 -17.03
CA PHE A 586 62.22 7.39 -17.94
C PHE A 586 62.42 7.02 -19.43
N GLU A 587 63.67 6.89 -19.88
CA GLU A 587 64.00 6.55 -21.28
C GLU A 587 63.71 5.08 -21.64
N THR A 588 63.50 4.22 -20.63
CA THR A 588 63.23 2.76 -20.77
C THR A 588 61.79 2.36 -20.39
N ARG A 589 60.92 3.32 -20.07
CA ARG A 589 59.62 3.02 -19.45
C ARG A 589 58.56 2.57 -20.47
N MET A 590 58.03 1.37 -20.26
CA MET A 590 57.15 0.66 -21.22
C MET A 590 55.66 1.06 -21.16
N TYR A 591 55.30 1.92 -20.20
CA TYR A 591 53.92 2.38 -19.95
C TYR A 591 53.89 3.77 -19.32
N TRP A 592 52.87 4.57 -19.64
CA TRP A 592 52.71 5.95 -19.19
C TRP A 592 51.23 6.34 -19.07
N ILE A 593 50.94 7.34 -18.24
CA ILE A 593 49.60 7.94 -18.13
C ILE A 593 49.24 8.60 -19.46
N GLU A 594 48.02 8.40 -19.95
CA GLU A 594 47.59 8.98 -21.23
C GLU A 594 47.78 10.51 -21.27
N GLY A 595 48.18 11.03 -22.44
CA GLY A 595 48.51 12.45 -22.65
C GLY A 595 49.78 12.96 -21.96
N ASN A 596 50.39 12.18 -21.05
CA ASN A 596 51.49 12.61 -20.19
C ASN A 596 52.79 11.85 -20.48
N GLN A 597 53.93 12.48 -20.15
CA GLN A 597 55.25 11.86 -20.27
C GLN A 597 55.68 11.32 -18.89
N GLY A 598 55.13 10.18 -18.48
CA GLY A 598 55.55 9.46 -17.28
C GLY A 598 54.41 8.81 -16.49
N LEU A 599 54.65 8.60 -15.19
CA LEU A 599 53.68 8.12 -14.20
C LEU A 599 53.36 9.18 -13.13
N GLU A 600 53.69 10.44 -13.41
CA GLU A 600 53.26 11.61 -12.64
C GLU A 600 52.44 12.51 -13.56
N ALA A 601 51.29 12.99 -13.08
CA ALA A 601 50.42 13.90 -13.82
C ALA A 601 49.58 14.76 -12.86
N GLU A 602 49.25 15.99 -13.27
CA GLU A 602 48.25 16.83 -12.60
C GLU A 602 46.94 16.76 -13.41
N PHE A 603 45.88 16.22 -12.81
CA PHE A 603 44.57 16.09 -13.44
C PHE A 603 43.61 17.18 -12.97
N GLY A 604 42.70 17.58 -13.87
CA GLY A 604 41.66 18.58 -13.63
C GLY A 604 40.30 17.99 -13.30
N GLN A 605 39.34 18.86 -12.99
CA GLN A 605 37.98 18.53 -12.56
C GLN A 605 37.18 17.63 -13.55
N GLU A 606 37.47 17.68 -14.84
CA GLU A 606 36.76 16.92 -15.88
C GLU A 606 37.27 15.48 -16.06
N ALA A 607 38.29 15.06 -15.32
CA ALA A 607 38.87 13.72 -15.42
C ALA A 607 38.03 12.67 -14.68
N THR A 608 37.26 11.88 -15.45
CA THR A 608 36.42 10.78 -14.96
C THR A 608 37.13 9.42 -14.94
N GLU A 609 38.22 9.27 -15.69
CA GLU A 609 39.04 8.05 -15.72
C GLU A 609 40.54 8.39 -15.82
N ILE A 610 41.39 7.45 -15.37
CA ILE A 610 42.83 7.46 -15.59
C ILE A 610 43.16 6.25 -16.45
N CYS A 611 43.50 6.48 -17.71
CA CYS A 611 44.02 5.43 -18.58
C CYS A 611 45.56 5.44 -18.59
N ILE A 612 46.14 4.24 -18.49
CA ILE A 612 47.57 3.98 -18.60
C ILE A 612 47.78 3.25 -19.92
N LYS A 613 48.47 3.89 -20.86
CA LYS A 613 48.86 3.31 -22.14
C LYS A 613 50.14 2.49 -21.96
N GLY A 614 50.23 1.36 -22.65
CA GLY A 614 51.40 0.49 -22.65
C GLY A 614 51.73 -0.04 -24.04
N GLN A 615 52.93 -0.58 -24.20
CA GLN A 615 53.39 -1.17 -25.48
C GLN A 615 52.82 -2.58 -25.75
N ASP A 616 52.23 -3.23 -24.75
CA ASP A 616 51.73 -4.62 -24.80
C ASP A 616 50.73 -4.87 -23.63
N PRO A 617 49.64 -5.64 -23.85
CA PRO A 617 48.59 -5.88 -22.85
C PRO A 617 49.08 -6.65 -21.60
N VAL A 618 50.03 -7.57 -21.75
CA VAL A 618 50.61 -8.36 -20.67
C VAL A 618 51.45 -7.48 -19.74
N ILE A 619 52.14 -6.46 -20.26
CA ILE A 619 52.88 -5.49 -19.45
C ILE A 619 51.90 -4.72 -18.53
N LEU A 620 50.80 -4.21 -19.08
CA LEU A 620 49.77 -3.49 -18.33
C LEU A 620 49.07 -4.38 -17.29
N LEU A 621 48.80 -5.64 -17.63
CA LEU A 621 48.21 -6.65 -16.75
C LEU A 621 49.13 -7.03 -15.58
N ARG A 622 50.45 -7.16 -15.83
CA ARG A 622 51.41 -7.76 -14.90
C ARG A 622 52.27 -6.76 -14.12
N SER A 623 52.31 -5.49 -14.51
CA SER A 623 53.12 -4.50 -13.78
C SER A 623 52.63 -4.34 -12.34
N TYR A 624 53.51 -4.67 -11.39
CA TYR A 624 53.31 -4.45 -9.95
C TYR A 624 53.24 -2.96 -9.58
N VAL A 625 53.76 -2.09 -10.45
CA VAL A 625 53.76 -0.64 -10.25
C VAL A 625 52.37 -0.07 -10.34
N LEU A 626 51.59 -0.53 -11.31
CA LEU A 626 50.25 -0.02 -11.61
C LEU A 626 49.17 -0.50 -10.63
N ASN A 627 49.53 -1.35 -9.66
CA ASN A 627 48.60 -1.93 -8.70
C ASN A 627 48.31 -1.02 -7.50
N VAL A 628 49.20 -0.06 -7.22
CA VAL A 628 49.03 0.94 -6.16
C VAL A 628 49.07 2.32 -6.81
N ILE A 629 48.00 3.09 -6.62
CA ILE A 629 47.87 4.44 -7.16
C ILE A 629 47.71 5.44 -6.02
N GLN A 630 48.51 6.51 -6.06
CA GLN A 630 48.41 7.62 -5.13
C GLN A 630 47.71 8.80 -5.81
N ILE A 631 46.70 9.35 -5.14
CA ILE A 631 45.97 10.55 -5.58
C ILE A 631 46.02 11.56 -4.44
N GLY A 632 46.77 12.64 -4.65
CA GLY A 632 47.10 13.61 -3.61
C GLY A 632 47.83 12.97 -2.43
N GLU A 633 47.18 12.96 -1.27
CA GLU A 633 47.71 12.35 -0.02
C GLU A 633 47.17 10.93 0.26
N GLN A 634 46.27 10.40 -0.60
CA GLN A 634 45.60 9.10 -0.40
C GLN A 634 46.20 8.02 -1.30
N ILE A 635 46.27 6.78 -0.81
CA ILE A 635 46.90 5.65 -1.52
C ILE A 635 45.90 4.50 -1.65
N PHE A 636 45.57 4.12 -2.88
CA PHE A 636 44.57 3.10 -3.20
C PHE A 636 45.22 1.85 -3.80
N SER A 637 44.62 0.68 -3.56
CA SER A 637 45.06 -0.61 -4.10
C SER A 637 43.88 -1.37 -4.75
N PRO A 638 43.43 -0.96 -5.95
CA PRO A 638 42.28 -1.57 -6.62
C PRO A 638 42.57 -3.01 -7.10
N LYS A 639 41.51 -3.81 -7.27
CA LYS A 639 41.57 -5.16 -7.86
C LYS A 639 42.21 -5.12 -9.25
N LEU A 640 43.02 -6.12 -9.56
CA LEU A 640 43.68 -6.29 -10.87
C LEU A 640 42.65 -6.38 -12.00
N PRO A 641 42.96 -5.89 -13.21
CA PRO A 641 42.08 -6.06 -14.34
C PRO A 641 42.05 -7.53 -14.79
N LYS A 642 40.87 -8.02 -15.20
CA LYS A 642 40.74 -9.26 -15.97
C LYS A 642 40.95 -8.96 -17.46
N LEU A 643 41.49 -9.90 -18.23
CA LEU A 643 41.41 -9.86 -19.70
C LEU A 643 39.97 -10.22 -20.14
N PRO A 644 39.42 -9.61 -21.20
CA PRO A 644 38.10 -9.96 -21.72
C PRO A 644 38.15 -11.39 -22.29
N LEU A 645 37.16 -12.22 -21.99
CA LEU A 645 37.14 -13.60 -22.50
C LEU A 645 36.52 -13.62 -23.90
N ARG A 646 37.20 -14.28 -24.85
CA ARG A 646 36.71 -14.48 -26.23
C ARG A 646 36.49 -15.98 -26.49
N PHE A 647 35.32 -16.34 -27.00
CA PHE A 647 34.95 -17.71 -27.39
C PHE A 647 34.70 -17.78 -28.90
N VAL A 648 35.68 -18.30 -29.63
CA VAL A 648 35.61 -18.49 -31.09
C VAL A 648 34.89 -19.80 -31.41
N THR A 649 33.83 -19.74 -32.21
CA THR A 649 32.94 -20.88 -32.50
C THR A 649 32.60 -21.00 -33.99
N PRO A 650 32.55 -22.22 -34.57
CA PRO A 650 32.07 -22.43 -35.93
C PRO A 650 30.59 -22.04 -36.08
N ASN A 651 30.21 -21.57 -37.28
CA ASN A 651 28.83 -21.24 -37.63
C ASN A 651 27.85 -22.44 -37.56
N ASN A 652 28.36 -23.67 -37.47
CA ASN A 652 27.56 -24.89 -37.28
C ASN A 652 27.43 -25.31 -35.80
N GLY A 653 28.05 -24.57 -34.87
CA GLY A 653 28.18 -24.89 -33.46
C GLY A 653 29.47 -25.62 -33.09
N THR A 654 29.89 -25.44 -31.84
CA THR A 654 31.03 -26.11 -31.19
C THR A 654 30.61 -27.46 -30.62
N LEU A 655 31.42 -28.50 -30.78
CA LEU A 655 31.13 -29.83 -30.25
C LEU A 655 31.83 -30.06 -28.90
N ILE A 656 31.03 -30.29 -27.86
CA ILE A 656 31.51 -30.59 -26.51
C ILE A 656 31.20 -32.06 -26.19
N ASP A 657 32.20 -32.84 -25.77
CA ASP A 657 32.06 -34.27 -25.48
C ASP A 657 32.72 -34.67 -24.15
N SER A 658 32.66 -35.97 -23.82
CA SER A 658 33.18 -36.50 -22.55
C SER A 658 34.70 -36.73 -22.52
N THR A 659 35.48 -36.14 -23.43
CA THR A 659 36.96 -36.16 -23.40
C THR A 659 37.52 -34.92 -22.72
N GLU A 660 38.69 -35.05 -22.09
CA GLU A 660 39.36 -33.91 -21.42
C GLU A 660 39.68 -32.78 -22.42
N ILE A 661 40.06 -33.12 -23.66
CA ILE A 661 40.35 -32.15 -24.73
C ILE A 661 39.08 -31.40 -25.15
N ARG A 662 37.99 -32.10 -25.53
CA ARG A 662 36.76 -31.47 -26.05
C ARG A 662 35.71 -31.17 -24.97
N GLY A 663 36.08 -31.18 -23.70
CA GLY A 663 35.20 -30.82 -22.58
C GLY A 663 34.78 -29.34 -22.60
N TRP A 664 34.13 -28.88 -21.52
CA TRP A 664 33.66 -27.49 -21.39
C TRP A 664 34.79 -26.44 -21.34
N GLY A 665 35.99 -26.83 -20.88
CA GLY A 665 37.12 -25.94 -20.61
C GLY A 665 37.37 -25.82 -19.10
N SER A 666 38.10 -24.78 -18.68
CA SER A 666 38.34 -24.46 -17.26
C SER A 666 37.52 -23.27 -16.75
N GLU A 667 36.87 -22.56 -17.67
CA GLU A 667 36.14 -21.31 -17.45
C GLU A 667 34.60 -21.49 -17.46
N LEU A 668 34.14 -22.75 -17.48
CA LEU A 668 32.73 -23.16 -17.56
C LEU A 668 32.54 -24.49 -16.79
N GLU A 669 31.89 -24.47 -15.63
CA GLU A 669 31.68 -25.67 -14.81
C GLU A 669 30.27 -26.28 -14.98
N SER A 670 30.15 -27.58 -14.70
CA SER A 670 28.88 -28.32 -14.81
C SER A 670 28.00 -28.07 -13.59
N GLY A 671 27.25 -26.98 -13.63
CA GLY A 671 26.31 -26.57 -12.58
C GLY A 671 25.91 -25.11 -12.75
N ASP A 672 26.81 -24.32 -13.33
CA ASP A 672 26.62 -22.91 -13.63
C ASP A 672 25.41 -22.67 -14.55
N ILE A 673 24.87 -21.47 -14.46
CA ILE A 673 23.86 -20.95 -15.38
C ILE A 673 24.60 -20.17 -16.47
N LEU A 674 24.36 -20.54 -17.73
CA LEU A 674 24.86 -19.82 -18.90
C LEU A 674 23.68 -19.13 -19.57
N SER A 675 23.72 -17.79 -19.65
CA SER A 675 22.79 -16.96 -20.44
C SER A 675 23.52 -16.31 -21.60
N VAL A 676 22.81 -16.07 -22.70
CA VAL A 676 23.36 -15.45 -23.93
C VAL A 676 22.63 -14.13 -24.29
N SER A 677 21.53 -13.84 -23.61
CA SER A 677 20.72 -12.61 -23.80
C SER A 677 20.68 -11.68 -22.59
N GLU A 678 21.29 -12.07 -21.47
CA GLU A 678 21.15 -11.37 -20.19
C GLU A 678 22.54 -11.07 -19.61
N GLN A 679 22.84 -9.79 -19.35
CA GLN A 679 24.15 -9.37 -18.82
C GLN A 679 24.25 -9.47 -17.29
N ASN A 680 23.12 -9.72 -16.61
CA ASN A 680 23.01 -9.91 -15.16
C ASN A 680 22.47 -11.31 -14.87
N CYS A 681 22.82 -11.85 -13.70
CA CYS A 681 22.31 -13.14 -13.23
C CYS A 681 20.88 -13.00 -12.71
N GLN A 682 20.01 -13.95 -13.07
CA GLN A 682 18.69 -14.09 -12.47
C GLN A 682 18.79 -14.69 -11.05
N MET A 683 17.98 -14.20 -10.12
CA MET A 683 17.90 -14.74 -8.75
C MET A 683 17.07 -16.02 -8.71
N ASN A 684 17.56 -17.04 -8.01
CA ASN A 684 16.90 -18.36 -7.84
C ASN A 684 16.20 -18.89 -9.12
N PRO A 685 16.90 -18.96 -10.26
CA PRO A 685 16.23 -19.18 -11.54
C PRO A 685 15.78 -20.63 -11.67
N MET A 686 14.47 -20.84 -11.93
CA MET A 686 13.88 -22.18 -12.11
C MET A 686 14.23 -22.82 -13.46
N ILE A 687 15.53 -22.95 -13.70
CA ILE A 687 16.13 -23.36 -14.96
C ILE A 687 16.62 -24.80 -14.87
N SER A 688 16.61 -25.49 -16.01
CA SER A 688 17.08 -26.87 -16.16
C SER A 688 18.27 -26.92 -17.13
N THR A 689 18.89 -28.09 -17.29
CA THR A 689 19.79 -28.34 -18.41
C THR A 689 19.04 -28.36 -19.75
N PRO A 690 19.74 -28.24 -20.90
CA PRO A 690 19.16 -28.48 -22.22
C PRO A 690 18.57 -29.91 -22.32
N THR A 691 17.43 -30.07 -22.98
CA THR A 691 16.72 -31.36 -23.03
C THR A 691 17.50 -32.40 -23.84
N LYS A 692 18.02 -33.43 -23.18
CA LYS A 692 18.71 -34.55 -23.84
C LYS A 692 17.71 -35.39 -24.69
N PRO A 693 18.04 -35.77 -25.93
CA PRO A 693 17.15 -36.60 -26.76
C PRO A 693 16.92 -37.98 -26.15
N THR A 694 15.70 -38.52 -26.31
CA THR A 694 15.31 -39.85 -25.81
C THR A 694 15.84 -41.02 -26.65
N ASN A 695 16.41 -40.74 -27.82
CA ASN A 695 16.96 -41.72 -28.74
C ASN A 695 18.48 -41.52 -28.88
N GLN A 696 19.27 -42.55 -28.55
CA GLN A 696 20.74 -42.48 -28.55
C GLN A 696 21.39 -42.30 -29.94
N SER A 697 20.59 -42.31 -31.03
CA SER A 697 21.07 -41.98 -32.38
C SER A 697 20.85 -40.52 -32.79
N GLU A 698 20.29 -39.69 -31.90
CA GLU A 698 20.04 -38.26 -32.14
C GLU A 698 21.04 -37.42 -31.35
N GLN A 699 21.65 -36.43 -32.00
CA GLN A 699 22.64 -35.55 -31.39
C GLN A 699 21.94 -34.61 -30.39
N TRP A 700 22.53 -34.42 -29.21
CA TRP A 700 22.08 -33.40 -28.26
C TRP A 700 22.52 -32.04 -28.81
N VAL A 701 21.57 -31.12 -28.96
CA VAL A 701 21.84 -29.77 -29.49
C VAL A 701 21.27 -28.75 -28.53
N TRP A 702 22.10 -27.78 -28.13
CA TRP A 702 21.68 -26.55 -27.50
C TRP A 702 21.92 -25.41 -28.50
N ASN A 703 20.85 -24.79 -28.95
CA ASN A 703 20.90 -23.62 -29.81
C ASN A 703 20.31 -22.43 -29.04
N THR A 704 21.10 -21.41 -28.80
CA THR A 704 20.75 -20.31 -27.88
C THR A 704 19.65 -19.42 -28.43
N ASN A 705 19.54 -19.30 -29.75
CA ASN A 705 18.47 -18.56 -30.45
C ASN A 705 17.07 -19.19 -30.21
N TYR A 706 16.99 -20.40 -29.65
CA TYR A 706 15.73 -21.01 -29.15
C TYR A 706 15.67 -21.15 -27.63
N ARG A 707 16.82 -21.14 -26.93
CA ARG A 707 16.92 -21.25 -25.47
C ARG A 707 18.17 -20.53 -24.97
N THR A 708 18.02 -19.23 -24.70
CA THR A 708 19.12 -18.32 -24.34
C THR A 708 19.76 -18.66 -22.99
N THR A 709 18.99 -19.17 -22.02
CA THR A 709 19.47 -19.49 -20.66
C THR A 709 19.26 -20.97 -20.31
N SER A 710 20.31 -21.67 -19.85
CA SER A 710 20.23 -23.03 -19.28
C SER A 710 21.32 -23.30 -18.24
N LEU A 711 21.12 -24.32 -17.40
CA LEU A 711 22.21 -24.91 -16.60
C LEU A 711 23.19 -25.66 -17.52
N ILE A 712 24.49 -25.51 -17.31
CA ILE A 712 25.55 -26.22 -18.03
C ILE A 712 25.49 -27.73 -17.67
N PRO A 713 25.27 -28.64 -18.64
CA PRO A 713 25.10 -30.06 -18.35
C PRO A 713 26.41 -30.84 -18.17
N ALA A 714 26.42 -31.73 -17.19
CA ALA A 714 27.40 -32.80 -17.07
C ALA A 714 27.33 -33.75 -18.27
N ILE A 715 28.42 -33.85 -19.04
CA ILE A 715 28.53 -34.77 -20.18
C ILE A 715 29.04 -36.13 -19.66
N GLN A 716 28.26 -37.20 -19.83
CA GLN A 716 28.61 -38.54 -19.36
C GLN A 716 29.40 -39.31 -20.43
N GLU A 717 30.06 -40.42 -20.05
CA GLU A 717 30.85 -41.22 -21.00
C GLU A 717 30.06 -41.58 -22.27
N ASN A 718 30.59 -41.19 -23.45
CA ASN A 718 30.00 -41.36 -24.78
C ASN A 718 28.81 -40.42 -25.12
N ASP A 719 28.48 -39.44 -24.28
CA ASP A 719 27.64 -38.31 -24.68
C ASP A 719 28.45 -37.22 -25.40
N SER A 720 27.75 -36.41 -26.20
CA SER A 720 28.24 -35.13 -26.70
C SER A 720 27.07 -34.17 -26.92
N ILE A 721 27.33 -32.87 -26.82
CA ILE A 721 26.39 -31.78 -27.06
C ILE A 721 26.97 -30.80 -28.09
N LEU A 722 26.13 -30.37 -29.03
CA LEU A 722 26.45 -29.31 -29.99
C LEU A 722 25.92 -27.98 -29.45
N LEU A 723 26.80 -27.05 -29.14
CA LEU A 723 26.46 -25.71 -28.69
C LEU A 723 26.49 -24.75 -29.89
N ILE A 724 25.33 -24.21 -30.26
CA ILE A 724 25.17 -23.24 -31.36
C ILE A 724 24.87 -21.87 -30.75
N LEU A 725 25.72 -20.91 -31.11
CA LEU A 725 25.79 -19.52 -30.64
C LEU A 725 25.76 -18.56 -31.84
N ASP A 726 25.36 -17.31 -31.62
CA ASP A 726 25.35 -16.23 -32.62
C ASP A 726 26.51 -15.25 -32.37
N ASP A 727 27.04 -14.60 -33.41
CA ASP A 727 28.26 -13.76 -33.31
C ASP A 727 28.01 -12.32 -32.81
N GLN A 728 26.75 -11.95 -32.59
CA GLN A 728 26.34 -10.65 -32.04
C GLN A 728 26.05 -10.69 -30.53
N ASP A 729 26.02 -11.88 -29.93
CA ASP A 729 25.60 -12.07 -28.54
C ASP A 729 26.81 -12.05 -27.55
N THR A 730 26.51 -11.99 -26.25
CA THR A 730 27.52 -12.06 -25.17
C THR A 730 27.07 -13.07 -24.14
N ILE A 731 27.93 -14.03 -23.82
CA ILE A 731 27.64 -15.04 -22.80
C ILE A 731 27.92 -14.45 -21.42
N SER A 732 26.96 -14.59 -20.50
CA SER A 732 27.16 -14.45 -19.06
C SER A 732 27.14 -15.82 -18.39
N VAL A 733 28.03 -16.01 -17.43
CA VAL A 733 28.13 -17.24 -16.62
C VAL A 733 27.91 -16.86 -15.15
N CYS A 734 26.99 -17.57 -14.50
CA CYS A 734 26.59 -17.34 -13.12
C CYS A 734 26.66 -18.66 -12.36
N SER A 735 27.66 -18.80 -11.48
CA SER A 735 27.80 -19.94 -10.57
C SER A 735 26.86 -19.83 -9.35
N GLU A 736 26.76 -18.63 -8.76
CA GLU A 736 25.99 -18.36 -7.54
C GLU A 736 24.53 -17.95 -7.83
N ASN A 737 23.58 -18.70 -7.27
CA ASN A 737 22.13 -18.50 -7.49
C ASN A 737 21.56 -17.21 -6.85
N MET A 738 22.33 -16.52 -6.01
CA MET A 738 21.91 -15.37 -5.21
C MET A 738 22.81 -14.13 -5.43
N TYR A 739 23.67 -14.12 -6.45
CA TYR A 739 24.57 -13.00 -6.75
C TYR A 739 24.27 -12.42 -8.16
N PRO A 740 24.05 -11.09 -8.33
CA PRO A 740 23.43 -10.54 -9.55
C PRO A 740 24.40 -10.25 -10.70
N LYS A 741 25.72 -10.24 -10.45
CA LYS A 741 26.75 -10.01 -11.48
C LYS A 741 27.38 -11.35 -11.90
N PRO A 742 27.55 -11.61 -13.20
CA PRO A 742 28.20 -12.83 -13.67
C PRO A 742 29.69 -12.87 -13.35
N ASP A 743 30.21 -14.08 -13.16
CA ASP A 743 31.62 -14.38 -12.85
C ASP A 743 32.52 -14.13 -14.08
N HIS A 744 31.95 -14.45 -15.24
CA HIS A 744 32.52 -14.35 -16.57
C HIS A 744 31.52 -13.71 -17.54
N LEU A 745 31.98 -12.67 -18.23
CA LEU A 745 31.38 -12.15 -19.45
C LEU A 745 32.31 -12.52 -20.61
N ILE A 746 31.75 -13.14 -21.64
CA ILE A 746 32.50 -13.74 -22.75
C ILE A 746 31.88 -13.27 -24.07
N SER A 747 32.66 -12.58 -24.91
CA SER A 747 32.24 -12.20 -26.26
C SER A 747 32.40 -13.39 -27.22
N ILE A 748 31.43 -13.56 -28.11
CA ILE A 748 31.39 -14.64 -29.10
C ILE A 748 31.98 -14.13 -30.42
N GLU A 749 32.71 -14.97 -31.14
CA GLU A 749 33.20 -14.65 -32.49
C GLU A 749 33.11 -15.89 -33.40
N HIS A 750 32.87 -15.69 -34.70
CA HIS A 750 32.83 -16.78 -35.67
C HIS A 750 34.21 -17.12 -36.25
N GLY A 751 34.63 -18.37 -36.06
CA GLY A 751 35.91 -18.88 -36.54
C GLY A 751 36.04 -20.40 -36.38
N PRO A 752 37.24 -20.97 -36.53
CA PRO A 752 37.49 -22.39 -36.33
C PRO A 752 37.32 -22.75 -34.84
N GLU A 753 36.75 -23.92 -34.54
CA GLU A 753 36.82 -24.47 -33.17
C GLU A 753 38.29 -24.79 -32.89
N LEU A 754 38.86 -24.18 -31.85
CA LEU A 754 40.21 -24.46 -31.37
C LEU A 754 40.19 -24.63 -29.84
N ILE A 755 41.05 -25.53 -29.36
CA ILE A 755 41.23 -25.82 -27.94
C ILE A 755 42.70 -25.68 -27.61
N PHE A 756 43.01 -25.00 -26.52
CA PHE A 756 44.38 -24.74 -26.09
C PHE A 756 44.74 -25.62 -24.89
N GLU A 757 45.90 -26.28 -24.94
CA GLU A 757 46.45 -27.06 -23.83
C GLU A 757 47.72 -26.40 -23.29
N ARG A 758 47.76 -26.18 -21.98
CA ARG A 758 48.97 -25.72 -21.26
C ARG A 758 49.00 -26.31 -19.86
N ASN A 759 50.12 -26.91 -19.47
CA ASN A 759 50.30 -27.59 -18.18
C ASN A 759 49.18 -28.62 -17.84
N ASN A 760 48.72 -29.36 -18.86
CA ASN A 760 47.61 -30.33 -18.81
C ASN A 760 46.21 -29.73 -18.52
N ASN A 761 46.05 -28.41 -18.54
CA ASN A 761 44.73 -27.76 -18.50
C ASN A 761 44.27 -27.42 -19.93
N PHE A 762 42.98 -27.61 -20.19
CA PHE A 762 42.35 -27.33 -21.48
C PHE A 762 41.47 -26.07 -21.40
N HIS A 763 41.75 -25.12 -22.28
CA HIS A 763 41.11 -23.81 -22.34
C HIS A 763 40.38 -23.63 -23.68
N ARG A 764 39.14 -23.12 -23.62
CA ARG A 764 38.38 -22.65 -24.81
C ARG A 764 38.34 -21.13 -24.93
N MET A 765 38.73 -20.41 -23.87
CA MET A 765 38.80 -18.94 -23.85
C MET A 765 40.19 -18.48 -24.28
N TRP A 766 40.28 -17.74 -25.37
CA TRP A 766 41.54 -17.47 -26.08
C TRP A 766 42.52 -16.61 -25.28
N THR A 767 42.01 -15.59 -24.59
CA THR A 767 42.80 -14.58 -23.87
C THR A 767 43.44 -15.10 -22.57
N SER A 768 43.27 -16.38 -22.24
CA SER A 768 44.01 -17.07 -21.17
C SER A 768 45.51 -17.27 -21.50
N LEU A 769 45.87 -17.29 -22.79
CA LEU A 769 47.23 -17.55 -23.25
C LEU A 769 48.11 -16.29 -23.33
N TRP A 770 48.71 -15.95 -22.19
CA TRP A 770 49.86 -15.06 -22.10
C TRP A 770 50.99 -15.67 -21.26
N ALA A 771 52.20 -15.17 -21.45
CA ALA A 771 53.37 -15.40 -20.58
C ALA A 771 54.22 -14.13 -20.46
N SER A 772 55.02 -14.04 -19.39
CA SER A 772 56.01 -12.98 -19.20
C SER A 772 57.33 -13.56 -18.69
N ALA A 773 58.45 -12.97 -19.09
CA ALA A 773 59.79 -13.27 -18.61
C ALA A 773 60.52 -11.97 -18.23
N ALA A 774 61.47 -12.05 -17.31
CA ALA A 774 62.35 -10.94 -16.95
C ALA A 774 63.79 -11.45 -16.82
N ASN A 775 64.76 -10.78 -17.45
CA ASN A 775 66.17 -11.22 -17.51
C ASN A 775 66.32 -12.69 -17.99
N GLY A 776 65.50 -13.10 -18.96
CA GLY A 776 65.46 -14.48 -19.49
C GLY A 776 64.77 -15.52 -18.61
N GLU A 777 64.32 -15.19 -17.39
CA GLU A 777 63.58 -16.12 -16.51
C GLU A 777 62.06 -15.96 -16.68
N LEU A 778 61.37 -17.02 -17.06
CA LEU A 778 59.90 -17.05 -17.19
C LEU A 778 59.22 -16.91 -15.82
N SER A 779 58.11 -16.17 -15.76
CA SER A 779 57.33 -15.99 -14.53
C SER A 779 56.56 -17.24 -14.05
N GLY A 780 56.81 -18.40 -14.67
CA GLY A 780 56.23 -19.70 -14.36
C GLY A 780 56.82 -20.79 -15.26
N SER A 781 56.92 -22.02 -14.76
CA SER A 781 57.42 -23.17 -15.53
C SER A 781 56.55 -23.44 -16.76
N ASN A 782 57.20 -23.69 -17.90
CA ASN A 782 56.58 -24.04 -19.19
C ASN A 782 55.54 -23.02 -19.70
N MET A 783 55.54 -21.77 -19.21
CA MET A 783 54.55 -20.76 -19.62
C MET A 783 54.61 -20.40 -21.12
N SER A 784 55.75 -20.59 -21.77
CA SER A 784 55.98 -20.39 -23.21
C SER A 784 55.92 -21.68 -24.04
N GLU A 785 55.29 -22.73 -23.49
CA GLU A 785 55.04 -24.02 -24.13
C GLU A 785 53.53 -24.31 -24.09
N PHE A 786 52.91 -24.51 -25.26
CA PHE A 786 51.48 -24.82 -25.36
C PHE A 786 51.17 -25.59 -26.66
N VAL A 787 50.04 -26.30 -26.67
CA VAL A 787 49.54 -27.04 -27.85
C VAL A 787 48.21 -26.44 -28.27
N ILE A 788 48.05 -26.21 -29.58
CA ILE A 788 46.75 -25.86 -30.18
C ILE A 788 46.17 -27.11 -30.83
N HIS A 789 45.07 -27.60 -30.27
CA HIS A 789 44.28 -28.69 -30.81
C HIS A 789 43.28 -28.12 -31.83
N ASN A 790 43.43 -28.54 -33.10
CA ASN A 790 42.48 -28.24 -34.17
C ASN A 790 41.54 -29.45 -34.40
N PRO A 791 40.33 -29.46 -33.81
CA PRO A 791 39.35 -30.52 -34.03
C PRO A 791 38.83 -30.63 -35.47
N GLU A 792 38.88 -29.55 -36.26
CA GLU A 792 38.34 -29.48 -37.62
C GLU A 792 39.36 -29.90 -38.69
N ASN A 793 38.88 -30.08 -39.92
CA ASN A 793 39.72 -30.31 -41.11
C ASN A 793 39.89 -29.02 -41.93
N ILE A 794 39.96 -27.88 -41.24
CA ILE A 794 40.15 -26.54 -41.80
C ILE A 794 41.53 -26.04 -41.36
N THR A 795 42.32 -25.55 -42.31
CA THR A 795 43.69 -25.07 -42.04
C THR A 795 43.71 -23.57 -41.74
N THR A 796 43.70 -23.21 -40.47
CA THR A 796 43.88 -21.83 -39.99
C THR A 796 45.35 -21.41 -40.16
N ARG A 797 45.60 -20.13 -40.47
CA ARG A 797 46.98 -19.59 -40.52
C ARG A 797 47.44 -19.15 -39.15
N VAL A 798 48.75 -19.21 -38.93
CA VAL A 798 49.43 -18.71 -37.73
C VAL A 798 50.52 -17.75 -38.14
N ASN A 799 50.41 -16.51 -37.66
CA ASN A 799 51.35 -15.43 -37.85
C ASN A 799 52.11 -15.20 -36.54
N ILE A 800 53.43 -15.29 -36.56
CA ILE A 800 54.27 -14.98 -35.40
C ILE A 800 54.79 -13.55 -35.60
N VAL A 801 54.44 -12.66 -34.67
CA VAL A 801 54.79 -11.24 -34.69
C VAL A 801 55.81 -11.00 -33.59
N GLN A 802 57.06 -10.68 -33.95
CA GLN A 802 58.08 -10.31 -32.98
C GLN A 802 58.22 -8.79 -32.92
N THR A 803 58.23 -8.22 -31.72
CA THR A 803 58.35 -6.78 -31.48
C THR A 803 59.52 -6.50 -30.55
N THR A 804 60.50 -5.71 -31.01
CA THR A 804 61.70 -5.33 -30.26
C THR A 804 61.69 -3.84 -29.96
N SER A 805 62.04 -3.46 -28.74
CA SER A 805 62.10 -2.06 -28.28
C SER A 805 63.27 -1.84 -27.32
N GLY A 806 64.03 -0.77 -27.57
CA GLY A 806 65.31 -0.47 -26.91
C GLY A 806 66.53 -0.97 -27.70
N ASP A 807 67.66 -0.28 -27.52
CA ASP A 807 68.86 -0.39 -28.38
C ASP A 807 69.61 -1.75 -28.28
N ASP A 808 69.39 -2.53 -27.20
CA ASP A 808 70.06 -3.80 -26.92
C ASP A 808 69.07 -5.00 -26.86
N SER A 809 67.84 -4.86 -27.40
CA SER A 809 66.79 -5.89 -27.33
C SER A 809 66.98 -7.05 -28.33
N GLU A 810 67.14 -8.28 -27.81
CA GLU A 810 67.20 -9.51 -28.64
C GLU A 810 65.79 -10.06 -28.97
N GLU A 811 65.66 -10.77 -30.10
CA GLU A 811 64.43 -11.45 -30.53
C GLU A 811 64.17 -12.77 -29.74
N TRP A 812 62.90 -13.18 -29.63
CA TRP A 812 62.54 -14.47 -29.02
C TRP A 812 63.03 -15.66 -29.85
N ILE A 813 63.60 -16.67 -29.20
CA ILE A 813 64.05 -17.89 -29.86
C ILE A 813 62.86 -18.84 -30.05
N ILE A 814 62.43 -18.97 -31.30
CA ILE A 814 61.44 -19.98 -31.72
C ILE A 814 62.12 -21.35 -31.73
N LEU A 815 61.63 -22.29 -30.93
CA LEU A 815 62.13 -23.67 -30.85
C LEU A 815 61.25 -24.64 -31.67
N GLU A 816 59.93 -24.47 -31.57
CA GLU A 816 58.93 -25.27 -32.31
C GLU A 816 57.72 -24.39 -32.64
N SER A 817 57.21 -24.49 -33.87
CA SER A 817 56.08 -23.69 -34.38
C SER A 817 55.60 -24.19 -35.73
N THR A 818 54.31 -24.00 -36.05
CA THR A 818 53.77 -24.16 -37.41
C THR A 818 53.20 -22.83 -37.94
N ASN A 819 53.26 -22.61 -39.26
CA ASN A 819 52.65 -21.45 -39.92
C ASN A 819 51.16 -21.66 -40.29
N GLN A 820 50.66 -22.89 -40.12
CA GLN A 820 49.29 -23.30 -40.39
C GLN A 820 48.93 -24.41 -39.42
N LEU A 821 47.76 -24.32 -38.78
CA LEU A 821 47.23 -25.40 -37.97
C LEU A 821 46.71 -26.51 -38.87
N ILE A 822 47.22 -27.72 -38.65
CA ILE A 822 46.68 -28.96 -39.24
C ILE A 822 45.71 -29.63 -38.25
N GLN A 823 44.83 -30.48 -38.75
CA GLN A 823 43.91 -31.25 -37.90
C GLN A 823 44.68 -32.09 -36.87
N GLY A 824 44.30 -31.98 -35.60
CA GLY A 824 44.98 -32.59 -34.45
C GLY A 824 45.86 -31.61 -33.68
N GLU A 825 46.93 -32.15 -33.09
CA GLU A 825 47.85 -31.44 -32.19
C GLU A 825 48.86 -30.56 -32.98
N ASN A 826 49.05 -29.32 -32.55
CA ASN A 826 50.06 -28.40 -33.08
C ASN A 826 50.85 -27.80 -31.89
N GLU A 827 52.09 -28.24 -31.68
CA GLU A 827 52.94 -27.80 -30.56
C GLU A 827 53.66 -26.48 -30.88
N PHE A 828 53.69 -25.58 -29.90
CA PHE A 828 54.38 -24.29 -29.97
C PHE A 828 55.30 -24.11 -28.76
N LYS A 829 56.55 -23.75 -29.03
CA LYS A 829 57.62 -23.69 -28.03
C LYS A 829 58.56 -22.52 -28.28
N PHE A 830 58.63 -21.60 -27.32
CA PHE A 830 59.45 -20.40 -27.39
C PHE A 830 60.36 -20.28 -26.16
N SER A 831 61.57 -19.74 -26.34
CA SER A 831 62.47 -19.38 -25.25
C SER A 831 62.66 -17.86 -25.20
N PRO A 832 62.50 -17.21 -24.04
CA PRO A 832 62.72 -15.78 -23.93
C PRO A 832 64.20 -15.42 -24.12
N PRO A 833 64.49 -14.22 -24.64
CA PRO A 833 65.83 -13.63 -24.67
C PRO A 833 66.22 -13.08 -23.28
N ASN A 834 67.50 -12.71 -23.11
CA ASN A 834 68.01 -12.10 -21.87
C ASN A 834 67.73 -10.57 -21.82
N ASN A 835 66.50 -10.17 -22.16
CA ASN A 835 66.04 -8.78 -22.12
C ASN A 835 65.49 -8.42 -20.72
N GLN A 836 65.31 -7.13 -20.42
CA GLN A 836 64.77 -6.69 -19.13
C GLN A 836 63.35 -7.24 -18.90
N LEU A 837 62.49 -7.13 -19.93
CA LEU A 837 61.18 -7.77 -19.96
C LEU A 837 60.97 -8.45 -21.32
N SER A 838 60.20 -9.54 -21.32
CA SER A 838 59.73 -10.18 -22.55
C SER A 838 58.33 -10.73 -22.34
N THR A 839 57.46 -10.58 -23.33
CA THR A 839 56.05 -10.97 -23.28
C THR A 839 55.71 -11.94 -24.40
N LEU A 840 54.69 -12.76 -24.15
CA LEU A 840 54.04 -13.59 -25.15
C LEU A 840 52.54 -13.46 -24.92
N TYR A 841 51.75 -13.24 -25.98
CA TYR A 841 50.32 -13.46 -25.95
C TYR A 841 49.80 -13.96 -27.30
N VAL A 842 48.63 -14.59 -27.29
CA VAL A 842 47.95 -15.11 -28.48
C VAL A 842 46.63 -14.35 -28.65
N ASP A 843 46.30 -14.00 -29.89
CA ASP A 843 45.00 -13.43 -30.24
C ASP A 843 44.47 -13.93 -31.60
N PHE A 844 43.21 -13.63 -31.89
CA PHE A 844 42.51 -13.89 -33.15
C PHE A 844 42.14 -12.57 -33.82
N GLU A 845 42.53 -12.38 -35.07
CA GLU A 845 42.16 -11.20 -35.88
C GLU A 845 41.93 -11.63 -37.34
N ASP A 846 40.87 -11.12 -37.99
CA ASP A 846 40.54 -11.35 -39.41
C ASP A 846 40.51 -12.84 -39.88
N GLY A 847 40.33 -13.79 -38.95
CA GLY A 847 40.33 -15.22 -39.23
C GLY A 847 41.71 -15.89 -39.23
N GLU A 848 42.77 -15.18 -38.84
CA GLU A 848 44.13 -15.70 -38.65
C GLU A 848 44.55 -15.60 -37.17
N ILE A 849 45.44 -16.50 -36.74
CA ILE A 849 45.94 -16.53 -35.35
C ILE A 849 47.24 -15.74 -35.28
N TYR A 850 47.34 -14.83 -34.31
CA TYR A 850 48.53 -14.04 -34.09
C TYR A 850 49.19 -14.42 -32.76
N ILE A 851 50.46 -14.81 -32.81
CA ILE A 851 51.30 -15.05 -31.62
C ILE A 851 52.27 -13.88 -31.53
N TYR A 852 52.03 -12.97 -30.60
CA TYR A 852 52.86 -11.80 -30.36
C TYR A 852 53.97 -12.15 -29.36
N LEU A 853 55.20 -11.77 -29.67
CA LEU A 853 56.41 -12.06 -28.91
C LEU A 853 57.18 -10.74 -28.69
N GLY A 854 56.90 -10.08 -27.57
CA GLY A 854 57.47 -8.78 -27.22
C GLY A 854 58.80 -8.89 -26.49
N SER A 855 59.73 -7.99 -26.81
CA SER A 855 61.11 -7.94 -26.32
C SER A 855 61.50 -6.51 -25.97
N TYR A 856 61.80 -6.24 -24.70
CA TYR A 856 62.01 -4.87 -24.19
C TYR A 856 63.30 -4.80 -23.36
N SER A 857 64.25 -3.95 -23.78
CA SER A 857 65.59 -3.78 -23.18
C SER A 857 65.80 -2.40 -22.58
#